data_AF-A0A6G8AYZ8-F1
#
_entry.id   AF-A0A6G8AYZ8-F1
#
_cell.length_a   1.000
_cell.length_b   1.000
_cell.length_c   1.000
_cell.angle_alpha   90.00
_cell.angle_beta   90.00
_cell.angle_gamma   90.00
#
_symmetry.space_group_name_H-M   'P 1'
#
loop_
_entity.id
_entity.type
_entity.pdbx_description
1 polymer ?
#
loop_
_entity_poly.entity_id
_entity_poly.type
_entity_poly.pdbx_seq_one_letter_code
_entity_poly.pdbx_strand_id
1 'polypeptide(L)'
;MTAETQNDKKIRREMTYQEVQNLLHQQQQRTEAVDTNASKKTPGEVSKRALNRSGKLVRGSQKVYIKPSHRKKISFPENEVMNGATTSQHAIQVTEVADSYHYEKLEPIKSNTSSLKGQPQIKPLKTQPATKPSASKASNVVSEPSESLSDQSKMLRGSLWMTIGNLVSRLLGALYIIPWSMMIGVAYTTSANGLYAQGYQIYSVALLVATAGLPNVLARLVAEFAEKKQFGRVKSVLRQSLILGLVMGAVAALILYILAEPLSQGNEHVVPVLYSLAPAVLVIPVLSMLRGYVQGFELMGISALSQVVEQVVRVLYMLGMTAWIMLGHHGSWVDATVQSTFAAFWGALAGILVVLIGIFLRRGYFASKFVVHSRESNVPAGNLIGKMMWQAIPVVFAGSAISLVQLMDQFSFFRLMHDFTSVNQTDLNQMFAQFSFNSNKLVMLVVSLAIAMSETALPMLARAHAKNDAVATGQQINYILKLLAFVMVPASLGVVAVAKPLYILFYGAADVQNGVLILQFSGYIGLLFGVYMVILAINQGLGQLRFTVWWTFLILILKMVLQYPAIYFFQGMGPLIATGMAFLIGLIWALIKLLKQYPINWAKFNYSLMTILFWSLIMFAVVTPVVIWMETFVAETRLQQSMVLGVGVGVGIFIYGAVTLKSHLGQNIFGMRAQMIAHKLHLK
;
A
#
# COMPACT_ATOMS: atom_id res chain seq x y z
N MET A 1 14.51 71.77 -5.54
CA MET A 1 14.02 71.88 -6.93
C MET A 1 12.96 70.80 -7.13
N THR A 2 11.74 71.25 -7.32
CA THR A 2 10.50 70.48 -7.53
C THR A 2 10.62 69.52 -8.71
N ALA A 3 10.28 68.25 -8.51
CA ALA A 3 10.10 67.28 -9.59
C ALA A 3 8.60 66.99 -9.72
N GLU A 4 8.05 67.39 -10.88
CA GLU A 4 6.67 67.17 -11.30
C GLU A 4 6.29 65.69 -11.29
N THR A 5 5.17 65.37 -10.64
CA THR A 5 4.44 64.12 -10.82
C THR A 5 3.82 64.08 -12.22
N GLN A 6 4.34 63.22 -13.10
CA GLN A 6 3.75 62.93 -14.40
C GLN A 6 2.51 62.03 -14.22
N ASN A 7 1.36 62.49 -14.72
CA ASN A 7 0.05 61.84 -14.68
C ASN A 7 0.02 60.42 -15.28
N ASP A 8 -0.64 59.49 -14.57
CA ASP A 8 -1.01 58.15 -15.04
C ASP A 8 -1.93 58.22 -16.28
N LYS A 9 -1.43 57.89 -17.47
CA LYS A 9 -2.29 57.63 -18.64
C LYS A 9 -2.83 56.21 -18.58
N LYS A 10 -4.09 56.06 -18.14
CA LYS A 10 -4.88 54.83 -18.36
C LYS A 10 -5.24 54.71 -19.84
N ILE A 11 -4.68 53.72 -20.53
CA ILE A 11 -5.05 53.40 -21.91
C ILE A 11 -6.12 52.30 -21.87
N ARG A 12 -7.33 52.61 -22.37
CA ARG A 12 -8.39 51.61 -22.58
C ARG A 12 -8.25 51.02 -23.97
N ARG A 13 -8.21 49.69 -24.07
CA ARG A 13 -8.17 48.98 -25.36
C ARG A 13 -9.20 47.86 -25.34
N GLU A 14 -10.01 47.76 -26.38
CA GLU A 14 -10.89 46.61 -26.59
C GLU A 14 -10.04 45.46 -27.15
N MET A 15 -10.12 44.30 -26.49
CA MET A 15 -9.43 43.09 -26.90
C MET A 15 -10.41 41.94 -26.97
N THR A 16 -10.20 41.03 -27.91
CA THR A 16 -10.99 39.80 -28.02
C THR A 16 -10.55 38.77 -26.97
N TYR A 17 -11.46 37.87 -26.60
CA TYR A 17 -11.21 36.84 -25.57
C TYR A 17 -9.95 36.00 -25.85
N GLN A 18 -9.68 35.74 -27.13
CA GLN A 18 -8.54 34.95 -27.58
C GLN A 18 -7.20 35.69 -27.42
N GLU A 19 -7.20 37.02 -27.60
CA GLU A 19 -6.03 37.87 -27.34
C GLU A 19 -5.71 37.94 -25.84
N VAL A 20 -6.74 38.00 -24.99
CA VAL A 20 -6.58 37.99 -23.53
C VAL A 20 -5.98 36.65 -23.06
N GLN A 21 -6.46 35.53 -23.60
CA GLN A 21 -5.91 34.20 -23.30
C GLN A 21 -4.45 34.08 -23.75
N ASN A 22 -4.10 34.59 -24.94
CA ASN A 22 -2.72 34.60 -25.43
C ASN A 22 -1.79 35.47 -24.57
N LEU A 23 -2.27 36.61 -24.07
CA LEU A 23 -1.52 37.49 -23.18
C LEU A 23 -1.29 36.86 -21.79
N LEU A 24 -2.31 36.19 -21.24
CA LEU A 24 -2.17 35.43 -19.98
C LEU A 24 -1.17 34.28 -20.13
N HIS A 25 -1.20 33.60 -21.28
CA HIS A 25 -0.27 32.51 -21.55
C HIS A 25 1.17 33.01 -21.75
N GLN A 26 1.37 34.15 -22.41
CA GLN A 26 2.69 34.80 -22.48
C GLN A 26 3.18 35.30 -21.12
N GLN A 27 2.30 35.78 -20.24
CA GLN A 27 2.68 36.17 -18.88
C GLN A 27 3.10 34.97 -18.03
N GLN A 28 2.39 33.83 -18.12
CA GLN A 28 2.79 32.59 -17.45
C GLN A 28 4.18 32.12 -17.92
N GLN A 29 4.43 32.13 -19.23
CA GLN A 29 5.73 31.74 -19.79
C GLN A 29 6.88 32.66 -19.35
N ARG A 30 6.62 33.97 -19.22
CA ARG A 30 7.63 34.92 -18.69
C ARG A 30 7.88 34.77 -17.19
N THR A 31 6.88 34.36 -16.41
CA THR A 31 7.02 34.13 -14.96
C THR A 31 7.88 32.89 -14.69
N GLU A 32 7.68 31.82 -15.46
CA GLU A 32 8.50 30.61 -15.37
C GLU A 32 9.98 30.83 -15.80
N ALA A 33 10.24 31.75 -16.74
CA ALA A 33 11.58 32.07 -17.22
C ALA A 33 12.43 32.90 -16.23
N VAL A 34 11.79 33.62 -15.30
CA VAL A 34 12.48 34.43 -14.29
C VAL A 34 12.81 33.62 -13.04
N ASP A 35 11.92 32.73 -12.58
CA ASP A 35 12.16 31.87 -11.41
C ASP A 35 13.19 30.76 -11.69
N THR A 36 13.29 30.29 -12.93
CA THR A 36 14.31 29.28 -13.31
C THR A 36 15.74 29.82 -13.34
N ASN A 37 15.94 31.14 -13.43
CA ASN A 37 17.27 31.76 -13.37
C ASN A 37 17.70 32.20 -11.97
N ALA A 38 16.80 32.24 -10.98
CA ALA A 38 17.10 32.65 -9.61
C ALA A 38 17.49 31.48 -8.67
N SER A 39 17.11 30.24 -9.00
CA SER A 39 17.34 29.07 -8.13
C SER A 39 18.67 28.32 -8.38
N LYS A 40 19.57 28.87 -9.19
CA LYS A 40 20.94 28.34 -9.38
C LYS A 40 21.99 29.45 -9.29
N LYS A 41 22.35 29.83 -8.06
CA LYS A 41 23.70 30.33 -7.70
C LYS A 41 23.82 30.56 -6.18
N THR A 42 24.81 29.92 -5.57
CA THR A 42 25.35 30.22 -4.23
C THR A 42 25.84 31.67 -4.16
N PRO A 43 25.85 32.32 -2.98
CA PRO A 43 26.24 33.72 -2.84
C PRO A 43 27.77 33.84 -2.89
N GLY A 44 28.31 33.98 -4.10
CA GLY A 44 29.71 34.26 -4.37
C GLY A 44 29.82 34.87 -5.76
N GLU A 45 30.24 36.14 -5.81
CA GLU A 45 30.66 36.91 -6.98
C GLU A 45 29.93 36.67 -8.31
N VAL A 46 28.95 37.52 -8.60
CA VAL A 46 28.58 37.81 -9.99
C VAL A 46 28.54 39.33 -10.19
N SER A 47 29.71 39.90 -10.48
CA SER A 47 29.82 41.21 -11.10
C SER A 47 29.31 41.10 -12.55
N LYS A 48 28.03 41.40 -12.80
CA LYS A 48 27.52 41.62 -14.16
C LYS A 48 27.63 43.11 -14.49
N ARG A 49 28.57 43.43 -15.39
CA ARG A 49 28.70 44.75 -16.04
C ARG A 49 27.42 45.07 -16.81
N ALA A 50 26.73 46.14 -16.45
CA ALA A 50 25.58 46.65 -17.19
C ALA A 50 26.07 47.46 -18.42
N LEU A 51 25.53 47.16 -19.59
CA LEU A 51 25.68 47.94 -20.82
C LEU A 51 24.45 48.85 -20.98
N ASN A 52 24.63 50.10 -21.40
CA ASN A 52 23.51 50.97 -21.73
C ASN A 52 22.93 50.64 -23.13
N ARG A 53 21.81 51.28 -23.50
CA ARG A 53 21.11 51.09 -24.79
C ARG A 53 21.92 51.45 -26.06
N SER A 54 23.17 51.91 -25.94
CA SER A 54 24.09 52.15 -27.07
C SER A 54 25.40 51.35 -27.00
N GLY A 55 25.50 50.35 -26.11
CA GLY A 55 26.57 49.34 -26.16
C GLY A 55 27.93 49.75 -25.58
N LYS A 56 28.03 50.82 -24.77
CA LYS A 56 29.28 51.16 -24.05
C LYS A 56 29.24 50.83 -22.54
N LEU A 57 30.38 50.38 -22.01
CA LEU A 57 30.59 49.99 -20.61
C LEU A 57 30.60 51.19 -19.67
N VAL A 58 29.74 51.19 -18.65
CA VAL A 58 29.70 52.21 -17.59
C VAL A 58 30.70 51.83 -16.49
N ARG A 59 31.70 52.68 -16.22
CA ARG A 59 32.61 52.60 -15.06
C ARG A 59 32.03 53.45 -13.93
N GLY A 60 31.67 52.82 -12.81
CA GLY A 60 31.28 53.53 -11.58
C GLY A 60 30.38 52.68 -10.69
N SER A 61 30.87 52.29 -9.52
CA SER A 61 30.15 51.50 -8.52
C SER A 61 29.12 52.33 -7.76
N GLN A 62 27.84 52.23 -8.15
CA GLN A 62 26.68 52.61 -7.33
C GLN A 62 25.76 51.40 -7.18
N LYS A 63 25.53 50.95 -5.95
CA LYS A 63 24.54 49.90 -5.63
C LYS A 63 23.14 50.55 -5.65
N VAL A 64 22.31 50.16 -6.60
CA VAL A 64 20.88 50.51 -6.65
C VAL A 64 20.08 49.32 -6.14
N TYR A 65 19.29 49.51 -5.07
CA TYR A 65 18.29 48.53 -4.64
C TYR A 65 17.00 48.78 -5.41
N ILE A 66 16.55 47.80 -6.19
CA ILE A 66 15.23 47.82 -6.85
C ILE A 66 14.27 47.06 -5.93
N LYS A 67 13.28 47.76 -5.34
CA LYS A 67 12.10 47.11 -4.76
C LYS A 67 11.15 46.72 -5.91
N PRO A 68 10.59 45.50 -5.95
CA PRO A 68 9.58 45.17 -6.96
C PRO A 68 8.27 45.90 -6.64
N SER A 69 7.82 46.79 -7.54
CA SER A 69 6.49 47.42 -7.51
C SER A 69 5.45 46.56 -8.24
N HIS A 70 4.17 46.80 -7.94
CA HIS A 70 3.02 45.90 -8.13
C HIS A 70 2.74 45.44 -9.58
N ARG A 71 2.28 44.18 -9.71
CA ARG A 71 1.89 43.51 -10.98
C ARG A 71 0.71 44.22 -11.67
N LYS A 72 0.71 44.22 -13.01
CA LYS A 72 -0.48 44.46 -13.85
C LYS A 72 -1.67 43.63 -13.33
N LYS A 73 -2.72 44.30 -12.84
CA LYS A 73 -4.01 43.69 -12.52
C LYS A 73 -4.93 43.85 -13.73
N ILE A 74 -5.41 42.73 -14.27
CA ILE A 74 -6.53 42.68 -15.20
C ILE A 74 -7.78 42.46 -14.34
N SER A 75 -8.73 43.40 -14.38
CA SER A 75 -10.02 43.29 -13.67
C SER A 75 -11.17 43.19 -14.66
N PHE A 76 -12.07 42.22 -14.47
CA PHE A 76 -13.31 42.07 -15.24
C PHE A 76 -14.47 42.77 -14.52
N PRO A 77 -15.43 43.40 -15.23
CA PRO A 77 -16.64 43.94 -14.61
C PRO A 77 -17.56 42.81 -14.12
N GLU A 78 -18.15 42.98 -12.93
CA GLU A 78 -18.76 41.91 -12.12
C GLU A 78 -20.21 41.56 -12.49
N ASN A 79 -20.77 42.10 -13.59
CA ASN A 79 -22.18 41.91 -13.95
C ASN A 79 -22.36 41.58 -15.45
N GLU A 80 -22.25 40.32 -15.82
CA GLU A 80 -22.88 39.79 -17.04
C GLU A 80 -23.13 38.28 -16.87
N VAL A 81 -24.41 37.91 -16.76
CA VAL A 81 -24.90 36.54 -16.57
C VAL A 81 -24.86 35.81 -17.91
N MET A 82 -23.99 34.80 -18.03
CA MET A 82 -23.94 33.93 -19.21
C MET A 82 -25.08 32.91 -19.19
N ASN A 83 -26.24 33.29 -19.72
CA ASN A 83 -27.20 32.33 -20.28
C ASN A 83 -26.71 31.89 -21.67
N GLY A 84 -26.83 30.60 -21.96
CA GLY A 84 -26.09 29.91 -23.01
C GLY A 84 -26.19 30.52 -24.41
N ALA A 85 -25.03 30.75 -25.03
CA ALA A 85 -24.79 30.70 -26.47
C ALA A 85 -23.28 30.60 -26.77
N THR A 86 -22.97 30.01 -27.92
CA THR A 86 -21.68 29.71 -28.55
C THR A 86 -20.57 30.77 -28.43
N THR A 87 -19.37 30.30 -28.08
CA THR A 87 -18.05 30.96 -28.18
C THR A 87 -17.80 31.63 -29.53
N SER A 88 -17.43 32.93 -29.55
CA SER A 88 -16.31 33.49 -30.34
C SER A 88 -16.30 35.02 -30.58
N GLN A 89 -17.29 35.82 -30.17
CA GLN A 89 -17.30 37.26 -30.55
C GLN A 89 -17.80 38.23 -29.47
N HIS A 90 -17.22 38.22 -28.26
CA HIS A 90 -17.42 39.32 -27.30
C HIS A 90 -16.10 40.04 -27.03
N ALA A 91 -16.07 41.35 -27.29
CA ALA A 91 -14.96 42.24 -26.97
C ALA A 91 -15.03 42.62 -25.49
N ILE A 92 -13.93 42.41 -24.76
CA ILE A 92 -13.86 42.73 -23.33
C ILE A 92 -13.02 43.99 -23.16
N GLN A 93 -13.55 44.99 -22.45
CA GLN A 93 -12.80 46.20 -22.10
C GLN A 93 -11.82 45.90 -20.96
N VAL A 94 -10.51 46.00 -21.24
CA VAL A 94 -9.45 45.81 -20.25
C VAL A 94 -8.75 47.15 -19.97
N THR A 95 -8.54 47.48 -18.69
CA THR A 95 -7.79 48.68 -18.27
C THR A 95 -6.37 48.26 -17.87
N GLU A 96 -5.35 48.75 -18.58
CA GLU A 96 -3.94 48.51 -18.24
C GLU A 96 -3.41 49.65 -17.34
N VAL A 97 -2.67 49.32 -16.28
CA VAL A 97 -1.96 50.28 -15.42
C VAL A 97 -0.46 50.06 -15.63
N ALA A 98 0.30 51.14 -15.88
CA ALA A 98 1.75 51.09 -16.09
C ALA A 98 2.51 51.20 -14.75
N ASP A 99 3.66 50.52 -14.65
CA ASP A 99 4.45 50.46 -13.42
C ASP A 99 5.24 51.76 -13.15
N SER A 100 5.32 52.19 -11.89
CA SER A 100 6.20 53.27 -11.42
C SER A 100 7.37 52.72 -10.59
N TYR A 101 8.55 53.38 -10.68
CA TYR A 101 9.77 53.01 -9.96
C TYR A 101 10.24 54.16 -9.06
N HIS A 102 10.49 53.89 -7.77
CA HIS A 102 11.13 54.83 -6.84
C HIS A 102 12.61 54.48 -6.62
N TYR A 103 13.50 55.47 -6.70
CA TYR A 103 14.92 55.35 -6.37
C TYR A 103 15.21 56.06 -5.04
N GLU A 104 15.82 55.36 -4.09
CA GLU A 104 16.24 55.92 -2.80
C GLU A 104 17.78 56.03 -2.76
N LYS A 105 18.31 57.19 -2.37
CA LYS A 105 19.74 57.51 -2.36
C LYS A 105 20.24 57.46 -0.91
N LEU A 106 21.19 56.58 -0.60
CA LEU A 106 21.77 56.45 0.75
C LEU A 106 22.98 57.39 0.93
N GLU A 107 22.97 58.21 1.99
CA GLU A 107 24.14 58.95 2.45
C GLU A 107 25.04 58.07 3.35
N PRO A 108 26.38 58.28 3.36
CA PRO A 108 27.30 57.42 4.09
C PRO A 108 27.38 57.75 5.59
N ILE A 109 27.25 56.72 6.43
CA ILE A 109 27.36 56.81 7.90
C ILE A 109 28.83 56.76 8.33
N LYS A 110 29.26 57.74 9.15
CA LYS A 110 30.56 57.78 9.83
C LYS A 110 30.60 56.79 11.01
N SER A 111 31.75 56.13 11.16
CA SER A 111 32.10 55.25 12.28
C SER A 111 32.35 56.04 13.57
N ASN A 112 31.86 55.54 14.72
CA ASN A 112 32.54 55.71 16.00
C ASN A 112 32.14 54.63 17.02
N THR A 113 33.16 54.15 17.72
CA THR A 113 33.21 53.24 18.86
C THR A 113 32.72 53.91 20.16
N SER A 114 32.03 53.17 21.03
CA SER A 114 32.30 53.04 22.50
C SER A 114 31.08 52.61 23.35
N SER A 115 31.30 51.53 24.13
CA SER A 115 30.98 51.34 25.56
C SER A 115 29.54 51.33 26.15
N LEU A 116 29.35 50.36 27.07
CA LEU A 116 28.57 50.36 28.33
C LEU A 116 27.21 49.63 28.45
N LYS A 117 27.25 48.54 29.24
CA LYS A 117 26.39 48.10 30.38
C LYS A 117 24.93 48.60 30.50
N GLY A 118 24.02 47.66 30.80
CA GLY A 118 22.85 47.90 31.67
C GLY A 118 21.56 47.15 31.29
N GLN A 119 21.16 46.14 32.08
CA GLN A 119 19.75 45.78 32.32
C GLN A 119 19.08 46.93 33.10
N PRO A 120 17.74 47.20 33.03
CA PRO A 120 16.75 46.24 33.56
C PRO A 120 15.26 46.32 33.09
N GLN A 121 14.51 45.31 33.54
CA GLN A 121 13.11 45.33 34.04
C GLN A 121 11.90 45.34 33.08
N ILE A 122 11.13 44.25 33.23
CA ILE A 122 9.77 44.01 32.77
C ILE A 122 8.78 44.68 33.76
N LYS A 123 7.78 45.40 33.24
CA LYS A 123 6.56 45.79 33.98
C LYS A 123 5.30 45.42 33.17
N PRO A 124 4.21 45.03 33.85
CA PRO A 124 3.05 44.38 33.23
C PRO A 124 2.05 45.37 32.63
N LEU A 125 1.45 45.02 31.49
CA LEU A 125 0.40 45.80 30.84
C LEU A 125 -0.96 45.54 31.52
N LYS A 126 -1.61 46.62 31.98
CA LYS A 126 -2.98 46.65 32.52
C LYS A 126 -4.01 46.39 31.43
N THR A 127 -5.02 45.58 31.76
CA THR A 127 -6.27 45.36 31.03
C THR A 127 -7.28 46.50 31.23
N GLN A 128 -7.94 46.93 30.16
CA GLN A 128 -9.25 47.61 30.16
C GLN A 128 -9.89 47.51 28.74
N PRO A 129 -11.21 47.71 28.57
CA PRO A 129 -12.14 46.65 28.17
C PRO A 129 -12.68 46.76 26.73
N ALA A 130 -13.35 45.68 26.31
CA ALA A 130 -13.91 45.44 24.99
C ALA A 130 -14.81 46.57 24.44
N THR A 131 -14.47 47.04 23.23
CA THR A 131 -15.37 47.76 22.33
C THR A 131 -15.66 46.90 21.10
N LYS A 132 -16.95 46.83 20.73
CA LYS A 132 -17.54 46.02 19.65
C LYS A 132 -16.82 46.26 18.30
N PRO A 133 -16.57 45.23 17.47
CA PRO A 133 -16.08 45.45 16.13
C PRO A 133 -17.21 45.95 15.22
N SER A 134 -17.02 47.17 14.71
CA SER A 134 -17.74 47.71 13.55
C SER A 134 -17.38 46.89 12.30
N ALA A 135 -18.41 46.60 11.49
CA ALA A 135 -18.30 45.85 10.25
C ALA A 135 -17.37 46.57 9.26
N SER A 136 -16.20 45.97 9.01
CA SER A 136 -15.29 46.37 7.93
C SER A 136 -15.03 45.15 7.05
N LYS A 137 -15.50 45.29 5.81
CA LYS A 137 -15.37 44.45 4.62
C LYS A 137 -14.25 43.40 4.71
N ALA A 138 -14.67 42.13 4.69
CA ALA A 138 -13.81 41.00 4.39
C ALA A 138 -13.17 41.22 3.00
N SER A 139 -11.87 41.51 3.00
CA SER A 139 -11.03 41.30 1.83
C SER A 139 -10.98 39.79 1.58
N ASN A 140 -11.67 39.33 0.54
CA ASN A 140 -11.52 37.99 0.01
C ASN A 140 -10.06 37.78 -0.40
N VAL A 141 -9.26 37.20 0.49
CA VAL A 141 -8.04 36.51 0.12
C VAL A 141 -8.51 35.24 -0.57
N VAL A 142 -8.60 35.29 -1.90
CA VAL A 142 -8.69 34.09 -2.71
C VAL A 142 -7.35 33.38 -2.52
N SER A 143 -7.30 32.48 -1.54
CA SER A 143 -6.27 31.46 -1.47
C SER A 143 -6.40 30.62 -2.73
N GLU A 144 -5.34 30.59 -3.54
CA GLU A 144 -5.21 29.58 -4.59
C GLU A 144 -5.54 28.20 -3.99
N PRO A 145 -6.36 27.37 -4.67
CA PRO A 145 -6.58 26.02 -4.19
C PRO A 145 -5.22 25.31 -4.25
N SER A 146 -4.66 25.07 -3.07
CA SER A 146 -3.40 24.39 -2.86
C SER A 146 -3.34 23.09 -3.68
N GLU A 147 -2.48 23.03 -4.70
CA GLU A 147 -2.18 21.81 -5.46
C GLU A 147 -1.89 20.61 -4.54
N SER A 148 -1.25 20.86 -3.40
CA SER A 148 -0.94 19.85 -2.38
C SER A 148 -2.17 19.16 -1.77
N LEU A 149 -3.34 19.81 -1.67
CA LEU A 149 -4.57 19.17 -1.21
C LEU A 149 -5.22 18.30 -2.30
N SER A 150 -5.09 18.69 -3.57
CA SER A 150 -5.59 17.92 -4.71
C SER A 150 -4.84 16.59 -4.87
N ASP A 151 -3.52 16.61 -4.80
CA ASP A 151 -2.70 15.41 -4.95
C ASP A 151 -2.82 14.47 -3.75
N GLN A 152 -2.97 15.01 -2.53
CA GLN A 152 -3.31 14.21 -1.36
C GLN A 152 -4.66 13.52 -1.50
N SER A 153 -5.68 14.19 -2.05
CA SER A 153 -7.00 13.60 -2.27
C SER A 153 -6.99 12.49 -3.32
N LYS A 154 -6.19 12.64 -4.38
CA LYS A 154 -6.00 11.62 -5.43
C LYS A 154 -5.25 10.41 -4.89
N MET A 155 -4.15 10.61 -4.14
CA MET A 155 -3.39 9.54 -3.52
C MET A 155 -4.24 8.76 -2.51
N LEU A 156 -5.05 9.45 -1.70
CA LEU A 156 -5.95 8.81 -0.74
C LEU A 156 -7.03 7.98 -1.46
N ARG A 157 -7.68 8.53 -2.50
CA ARG A 157 -8.64 7.78 -3.34
C ARG A 157 -7.99 6.58 -4.04
N GLY A 158 -6.76 6.74 -4.53
CA GLY A 158 -5.99 5.65 -5.14
C GLY A 158 -5.70 4.52 -4.14
N SER A 159 -5.27 4.86 -2.92
CA SER A 159 -5.03 3.88 -1.86
C SER A 159 -6.31 3.12 -1.45
N LEU A 160 -7.46 3.80 -1.44
CA LEU A 160 -8.76 3.18 -1.16
C LEU A 160 -9.12 2.15 -2.23
N TRP A 161 -8.95 2.48 -3.51
CA TRP A 161 -9.17 1.54 -4.61
C TRP A 161 -8.26 0.32 -4.53
N MET A 162 -6.98 0.52 -4.23
CA MET A 162 -6.03 -0.59 -4.04
C MET A 162 -6.42 -1.47 -2.85
N THR A 163 -6.82 -0.86 -1.73
CA THR A 163 -7.26 -1.58 -0.53
C THR A 163 -8.49 -2.43 -0.80
N ILE A 164 -9.51 -1.85 -1.45
CA ILE A 164 -10.74 -2.55 -1.81
C ILE A 164 -10.45 -3.67 -2.81
N GLY A 165 -9.66 -3.39 -3.86
CA GLY A 165 -9.26 -4.40 -4.84
C GLY A 165 -8.52 -5.58 -4.20
N ASN A 166 -7.55 -5.29 -3.32
CA ASN A 166 -6.83 -6.29 -2.54
C ASN A 166 -7.78 -7.14 -1.68
N LEU A 167 -8.71 -6.50 -0.95
CA LEU A 167 -9.62 -7.20 -0.04
C LEU A 167 -10.61 -8.08 -0.82
N VAL A 168 -11.22 -7.56 -1.88
CA VAL A 168 -12.16 -8.30 -2.73
C VAL A 168 -11.45 -9.49 -3.39
N SER A 169 -10.26 -9.28 -3.96
CA SER A 169 -9.50 -10.38 -4.57
C SER A 169 -9.11 -11.45 -3.56
N ARG A 170 -8.74 -11.09 -2.33
CA ARG A 170 -8.43 -12.08 -1.28
C ARG A 170 -9.67 -12.84 -0.82
N LEU A 171 -10.80 -12.17 -0.68
CA LEU A 171 -12.06 -12.81 -0.30
C LEU A 171 -12.52 -13.79 -1.39
N LEU A 172 -12.54 -13.39 -2.66
CA LEU A 172 -12.81 -14.28 -3.79
C LEU A 172 -11.81 -15.44 -3.85
N GLY A 173 -10.54 -15.18 -3.50
CA GLY A 173 -9.46 -16.15 -3.41
C GLY A 173 -9.56 -17.15 -2.25
N ALA A 174 -10.52 -16.99 -1.34
CA ALA A 174 -10.85 -18.02 -0.34
C ALA A 174 -12.22 -18.63 -0.59
N LEU A 175 -13.22 -17.82 -0.98
CA LEU A 175 -14.59 -18.29 -1.19
C LEU A 175 -14.71 -19.35 -2.29
N TYR A 176 -13.80 -19.38 -3.28
CA TYR A 176 -13.81 -20.44 -4.30
C TYR A 176 -13.65 -21.84 -3.71
N ILE A 177 -13.00 -21.98 -2.56
CA ILE A 177 -12.71 -23.28 -1.93
C ILE A 177 -14.01 -24.02 -1.63
N ILE A 178 -15.09 -23.29 -1.30
CA ILE A 178 -16.39 -23.88 -0.98
C ILE A 178 -16.95 -24.65 -2.19
N PRO A 179 -17.32 -24.03 -3.33
CA PRO A 179 -17.82 -24.78 -4.47
C PRO A 179 -16.77 -25.74 -5.06
N TRP A 180 -15.48 -25.37 -5.04
CA TRP A 180 -14.41 -26.23 -5.55
C TRP A 180 -14.33 -27.57 -4.81
N SER A 181 -14.34 -27.55 -3.47
CA SER A 181 -14.33 -28.77 -2.65
C SER A 181 -15.62 -29.58 -2.77
N MET A 182 -16.77 -28.94 -3.03
CA MET A 182 -18.02 -29.67 -3.30
C MET A 182 -17.92 -30.49 -4.60
N MET A 183 -17.28 -29.94 -5.64
CA MET A 183 -17.09 -30.63 -6.92
C MET A 183 -16.01 -31.72 -6.85
N ILE A 184 -14.93 -31.49 -6.11
CA ILE A 184 -13.88 -32.50 -5.90
C ILE A 184 -14.41 -33.68 -5.05
N GLY A 185 -15.32 -33.40 -4.11
CA GLY A 185 -15.88 -34.39 -3.22
C GLY A 185 -15.11 -34.54 -1.92
N VAL A 186 -15.82 -34.94 -0.86
CA VAL A 186 -15.31 -34.98 0.53
C VAL A 186 -14.13 -35.92 0.69
N ALA A 187 -14.11 -37.06 -0.01
CA ALA A 187 -13.04 -38.05 0.07
C ALA A 187 -11.69 -37.55 -0.47
N TYR A 188 -11.70 -36.69 -1.49
CA TYR A 188 -10.48 -36.25 -2.19
C TYR A 188 -10.10 -34.79 -1.90
N THR A 189 -10.97 -34.00 -1.26
CA THR A 189 -10.74 -32.57 -1.01
C THR A 189 -9.43 -32.32 -0.27
N THR A 190 -9.15 -33.08 0.79
CA THR A 190 -7.92 -32.89 1.58
C THR A 190 -6.68 -33.25 0.76
N SER A 191 -6.71 -34.35 0.00
CA SER A 191 -5.61 -34.75 -0.88
C SER A 191 -5.37 -33.73 -2.00
N ALA A 192 -6.45 -33.23 -2.62
CA ALA A 192 -6.40 -32.19 -3.65
C ALA A 192 -5.84 -30.87 -3.11
N ASN A 193 -6.21 -30.48 -1.88
CA ASN A 193 -5.65 -29.32 -1.19
C ASN A 193 -4.16 -29.48 -0.90
N GLY A 194 -3.74 -30.66 -0.42
CA GLY A 194 -2.34 -30.99 -0.19
C GLY A 194 -1.52 -30.94 -1.48
N LEU A 195 -2.05 -31.50 -2.57
CA LEU A 195 -1.44 -31.47 -3.88
C LEU A 195 -1.32 -30.03 -4.42
N TYR A 196 -2.39 -29.24 -4.30
CA TYR A 196 -2.40 -27.83 -4.67
C TYR A 196 -1.32 -27.05 -3.89
N ALA A 197 -1.24 -27.25 -2.57
CA ALA A 197 -0.25 -26.58 -1.73
C ALA A 197 1.18 -26.92 -2.13
N GLN A 198 1.47 -28.20 -2.40
CA GLN A 198 2.80 -28.64 -2.80
C GLN A 198 3.29 -27.90 -4.05
N GLY A 199 2.45 -27.78 -5.07
CA GLY A 199 2.79 -27.01 -6.28
C GLY A 199 2.82 -25.50 -6.02
N TYR A 200 1.83 -24.97 -5.31
CA TYR A 200 1.66 -23.53 -5.11
C TYR A 200 2.77 -22.91 -4.26
N GLN A 201 3.29 -23.59 -3.24
CA GLN A 201 4.37 -23.05 -2.40
C GLN A 201 5.66 -22.88 -3.18
N ILE A 202 6.04 -23.87 -4.00
CA ILE A 202 7.18 -23.80 -4.92
C ILE A 202 6.96 -22.66 -5.94
N TYR A 203 5.79 -22.63 -6.57
CA TYR A 203 5.41 -21.56 -7.49
C TYR A 203 5.49 -20.16 -6.85
N SER A 204 5.07 -20.02 -5.59
CA SER A 204 5.05 -18.72 -4.91
C SER A 204 6.46 -18.16 -4.73
N VAL A 205 7.45 -19.01 -4.44
CA VAL A 205 8.86 -18.62 -4.32
C VAL A 205 9.49 -18.36 -5.69
N ALA A 206 9.16 -19.16 -6.71
CA ALA A 206 9.59 -18.90 -8.08
C ALA A 206 9.08 -17.53 -8.57
N LEU A 207 7.81 -17.23 -8.32
CA LEU A 207 7.20 -15.95 -8.68
C LEU A 207 7.82 -14.77 -7.91
N LEU A 208 8.16 -14.99 -6.64
CA LEU A 208 8.83 -13.99 -5.83
C LEU A 208 10.18 -13.57 -6.43
N VAL A 209 10.98 -14.55 -6.84
CA VAL A 209 12.26 -14.32 -7.52
C VAL A 209 12.05 -13.67 -8.89
N ALA A 210 11.05 -14.12 -9.64
CA ALA A 210 10.75 -13.57 -10.98
C ALA A 210 10.28 -12.11 -10.96
N THR A 211 9.60 -11.69 -9.89
CA THR A 211 9.06 -10.33 -9.76
C THR A 211 10.00 -9.37 -9.04
N ALA A 212 10.87 -9.86 -8.14
CA ALA A 212 11.98 -9.16 -7.46
C ALA A 212 11.72 -7.69 -7.04
N GLY A 213 10.47 -7.31 -6.73
CA GLY A 213 10.08 -5.96 -6.30
C GLY A 213 10.18 -4.90 -7.41
N LEU A 214 10.36 -5.35 -8.65
CA LEU A 214 10.41 -4.54 -9.85
C LEU A 214 9.16 -3.66 -10.12
N PRO A 215 7.91 -4.05 -9.80
CA PRO A 215 6.76 -3.17 -10.01
C PRO A 215 6.84 -1.85 -9.21
N ASN A 216 7.27 -1.92 -7.95
CA ASN A 216 7.38 -0.74 -7.09
C ASN A 216 8.51 0.20 -7.56
N VAL A 217 9.62 -0.39 -8.02
CA VAL A 217 10.73 0.34 -8.63
C VAL A 217 10.27 1.07 -9.88
N LEU A 218 9.56 0.37 -10.76
CA LEU A 218 9.03 0.94 -11.99
C LEU A 218 8.05 2.07 -11.69
N ALA A 219 7.14 1.90 -10.73
CA ALA A 219 6.21 2.95 -10.32
C ALA A 219 6.95 4.23 -9.89
N ARG A 220 8.00 4.08 -9.07
CA ARG A 220 8.83 5.21 -8.62
C ARG A 220 9.56 5.90 -9.77
N LEU A 221 10.15 5.14 -10.70
CA LEU A 221 10.85 5.70 -11.86
C LEU A 221 9.91 6.44 -12.80
N VAL A 222 8.73 5.86 -13.03
CA VAL A 222 7.70 6.48 -13.87
C VAL A 222 7.23 7.78 -13.23
N ALA A 223 6.95 7.79 -11.92
CA ALA A 223 6.59 9.01 -11.20
C ALA A 223 7.69 10.08 -11.32
N GLU A 224 8.95 9.73 -11.03
CA GLU A 224 10.09 10.66 -11.08
C GLU A 224 10.31 11.25 -12.48
N PHE A 225 10.25 10.43 -13.54
CA PHE A 225 10.44 10.92 -14.90
C PHE A 225 9.20 11.65 -15.44
N ALA A 226 7.99 11.29 -14.99
CA ALA A 226 6.77 11.99 -15.35
C ALA A 226 6.71 13.40 -14.72
N GLU A 227 7.11 13.56 -13.46
CA GLU A 227 7.26 14.85 -12.79
C GLU A 227 8.25 15.76 -13.53
N LYS A 228 9.37 15.20 -13.99
CA LYS A 228 10.38 15.92 -14.80
C LYS A 228 9.97 16.15 -16.26
N LYS A 229 8.75 15.76 -16.65
CA LYS A 229 8.23 15.81 -18.04
C LYS A 229 9.11 15.07 -19.07
N GLN A 230 9.85 14.05 -18.65
CA GLN A 230 10.79 13.27 -19.48
C GLN A 230 10.14 12.00 -20.03
N PHE A 231 9.08 12.16 -20.82
CA PHE A 231 8.25 11.02 -21.23
C PHE A 231 8.96 10.02 -22.17
N GLY A 232 9.95 10.46 -22.96
CA GLY A 232 10.82 9.53 -23.71
C GLY A 232 11.54 8.53 -22.81
N ARG A 233 11.97 8.96 -21.61
CA ARG A 233 12.57 8.08 -20.61
C ARG A 233 11.55 7.15 -19.98
N VAL A 234 10.34 7.63 -19.70
CA VAL A 234 9.24 6.80 -19.22
C VAL A 234 8.98 5.62 -20.17
N LYS A 235 8.95 5.87 -21.49
CA LYS A 235 8.78 4.80 -22.50
C LYS A 235 9.97 3.82 -22.52
N SER A 236 11.20 4.33 -22.42
CA SER A 236 12.41 3.49 -22.37
C SER A 236 12.44 2.60 -21.13
N VAL A 237 12.14 3.16 -19.96
CA VAL A 237 12.06 2.45 -18.68
C VAL A 237 10.97 1.37 -18.72
N LEU A 238 9.79 1.68 -19.26
CA LEU A 238 8.73 0.68 -19.45
C LEU A 238 9.22 -0.47 -20.35
N ARG A 239 9.80 -0.16 -21.51
CA ARG A 239 10.31 -1.18 -22.44
C ARG A 239 11.38 -2.08 -21.79
N GLN A 240 12.36 -1.47 -21.11
CA GLN A 240 13.41 -2.20 -20.40
C GLN A 240 12.83 -3.09 -19.29
N SER A 241 11.86 -2.58 -18.53
CA SER A 241 11.23 -3.33 -17.44
C SER A 241 10.38 -4.49 -17.97
N LEU A 242 9.67 -4.32 -19.09
CA LEU A 242 8.91 -5.40 -19.72
C LEU A 242 9.83 -6.50 -20.27
N ILE A 243 10.95 -6.13 -20.91
CA ILE A 243 11.96 -7.10 -21.37
C ILE A 243 12.56 -7.84 -20.17
N LEU A 244 12.94 -7.12 -19.11
CA LEU A 244 13.46 -7.71 -17.89
C LEU A 244 12.44 -8.67 -17.26
N GLY A 245 11.18 -8.26 -17.14
CA GLY A 245 10.10 -9.10 -16.63
C GLY A 245 9.89 -10.36 -17.45
N LEU A 246 9.91 -10.25 -18.79
CA LEU A 246 9.80 -11.41 -19.68
C LEU A 246 11.00 -12.36 -19.54
N VAL A 247 12.23 -11.84 -19.46
CA VAL A 247 13.43 -12.66 -19.27
C VAL A 247 13.42 -13.34 -17.91
N MET A 248 13.14 -12.60 -16.83
CA MET A 248 13.05 -13.16 -15.48
C MET A 248 11.94 -14.19 -15.35
N GLY A 249 10.77 -13.93 -15.94
CA GLY A 249 9.65 -14.86 -16.00
C GLY A 249 9.99 -16.11 -16.81
N ALA A 250 10.61 -15.97 -17.98
CA ALA A 250 11.04 -17.09 -18.82
C ALA A 250 12.10 -17.95 -18.12
N VAL A 251 13.09 -17.34 -17.48
CA VAL A 251 14.11 -18.06 -16.70
C VAL A 251 13.48 -18.79 -15.52
N ALA A 252 12.62 -18.12 -14.74
CA ALA A 252 11.96 -18.75 -13.60
C ALA A 252 11.01 -19.88 -14.02
N ALA A 253 10.27 -19.71 -15.13
CA ALA A 253 9.40 -20.74 -15.69
C ALA A 253 10.22 -21.94 -16.21
N LEU A 254 11.35 -21.69 -16.88
CA LEU A 254 12.26 -22.73 -17.36
C LEU A 254 12.87 -23.52 -16.19
N ILE A 255 13.34 -22.82 -15.15
CA ILE A 255 13.85 -23.45 -13.93
C ILE A 255 12.76 -24.30 -13.28
N LEU A 256 11.54 -23.76 -13.14
CA LEU A 256 10.42 -24.48 -12.55
C LEU A 256 10.05 -25.72 -13.35
N TYR A 257 10.09 -25.64 -14.68
CA TYR A 257 9.77 -26.75 -15.58
C TYR A 257 10.86 -27.84 -15.52
N ILE A 258 12.15 -27.48 -15.66
CA ILE A 258 13.25 -28.46 -15.64
C ILE A 258 13.39 -29.10 -14.26
N LEU A 259 13.22 -28.32 -13.18
CA LEU A 259 13.33 -28.82 -11.81
C LEU A 259 12.01 -29.41 -11.27
N ALA A 260 10.98 -29.60 -12.09
CA ALA A 260 9.68 -30.07 -11.60
C ALA A 260 9.78 -31.43 -10.88
N GLU A 261 10.52 -32.38 -11.46
CA GLU A 261 10.76 -33.71 -10.87
C GLU A 261 11.49 -33.64 -9.51
N PRO A 262 12.69 -33.03 -9.39
CA PRO A 262 13.36 -32.98 -8.09
C PRO A 262 12.60 -32.14 -7.05
N LEU A 263 11.84 -31.13 -7.49
CA LEU A 263 11.01 -30.31 -6.60
C LEU A 263 9.75 -31.04 -6.11
N SER A 264 9.33 -32.12 -6.77
CA SER A 264 8.16 -32.93 -6.39
C SER A 264 8.38 -33.77 -5.13
N GLN A 265 9.63 -33.91 -4.67
CA GLN A 265 10.01 -34.76 -3.53
C GLN A 265 9.55 -36.23 -3.67
N GLY A 266 9.48 -36.73 -4.90
CA GLY A 266 9.05 -38.10 -5.20
C GLY A 266 7.54 -38.29 -5.36
N ASN A 267 6.75 -37.21 -5.28
CA ASN A 267 5.31 -37.25 -5.55
C ASN A 267 5.02 -36.96 -7.03
N GLU A 268 4.77 -38.00 -7.82
CA GLU A 268 4.52 -37.90 -9.27
C GLU A 268 3.35 -36.98 -9.63
N HIS A 269 2.34 -36.85 -8.76
CA HIS A 269 1.20 -35.96 -9.00
C HIS A 269 1.56 -34.47 -8.93
N VAL A 270 2.65 -34.09 -8.25
CA VAL A 270 3.09 -32.69 -8.14
C VAL A 270 3.71 -32.20 -9.45
N VAL A 271 4.33 -33.08 -10.24
CA VAL A 271 5.02 -32.70 -11.48
C VAL A 271 4.06 -32.05 -12.49
N PRO A 272 2.89 -32.64 -12.83
CA PRO A 272 1.87 -31.98 -13.66
C PRO A 272 1.40 -30.64 -13.11
N VAL A 273 1.29 -30.51 -11.78
CA VAL A 273 0.89 -29.25 -11.13
C VAL A 273 1.95 -28.16 -11.38
N LEU A 274 3.23 -28.48 -11.24
CA LEU A 274 4.32 -27.54 -11.53
C LEU A 274 4.37 -27.14 -13.01
N TYR A 275 4.15 -28.08 -13.93
CA TYR A 275 4.03 -27.77 -15.36
C TYR A 275 2.87 -26.82 -15.65
N SER A 276 1.72 -27.00 -14.99
CA SER A 276 0.59 -26.08 -15.14
C SER A 276 0.87 -24.67 -14.60
N LEU A 277 1.79 -24.52 -13.64
CA LEU A 277 2.12 -23.23 -13.04
C LEU A 277 3.20 -22.47 -13.81
N ALA A 278 4.06 -23.16 -14.57
CA ALA A 278 5.15 -22.54 -15.33
C ALA A 278 4.69 -21.43 -16.31
N PRO A 279 3.60 -21.60 -17.10
CA PRO A 279 3.09 -20.52 -17.95
C PRO A 279 2.67 -19.27 -17.17
N ALA A 280 2.12 -19.44 -15.95
CA ALA A 280 1.74 -18.31 -15.10
C ALA A 280 2.97 -17.54 -14.61
N VAL A 281 4.04 -18.25 -14.21
CA VAL A 281 5.33 -17.63 -13.81
C VAL A 281 5.96 -16.82 -14.93
N LEU A 282 5.78 -17.23 -16.19
CA LEU A 282 6.27 -16.49 -17.33
C LEU A 282 5.56 -15.15 -17.53
N VAL A 283 4.23 -15.12 -17.34
CA VAL A 283 3.37 -13.98 -17.70
C VAL A 283 3.19 -12.97 -16.55
N ILE A 284 3.13 -13.41 -15.30
CA ILE A 284 2.84 -12.53 -14.15
C ILE A 284 3.90 -11.45 -13.91
N PRO A 285 5.22 -11.66 -14.12
CA PRO A 285 6.20 -10.59 -14.04
C PRO A 285 5.88 -9.44 -15.01
N VAL A 286 5.47 -9.75 -16.24
CA VAL A 286 5.04 -8.75 -17.24
C VAL A 286 3.82 -7.97 -16.75
N LEU A 287 2.79 -8.67 -16.23
CA LEU A 287 1.62 -8.06 -15.60
C LEU A 287 2.02 -7.11 -14.45
N SER A 288 2.96 -7.53 -13.61
CA SER A 288 3.46 -6.75 -12.49
C SER A 288 4.11 -5.45 -12.98
N MET A 289 4.93 -5.50 -14.03
CA MET A 289 5.51 -4.29 -14.63
C MET A 289 4.44 -3.35 -15.19
N LEU A 290 3.45 -3.88 -15.91
CA LEU A 290 2.36 -3.06 -16.44
C LEU A 290 1.58 -2.35 -15.32
N ARG A 291 1.33 -3.04 -14.20
CA ARG A 291 0.76 -2.44 -12.98
C ARG A 291 1.65 -1.36 -12.39
N GLY A 292 2.95 -1.63 -12.25
CA GLY A 292 3.93 -0.63 -11.78
C GLY A 292 3.92 0.63 -12.64
N TYR A 293 3.82 0.48 -13.97
CA TYR A 293 3.72 1.61 -14.90
C TYR A 293 2.49 2.47 -14.65
N VAL A 294 1.29 1.89 -14.57
CA VAL A 294 0.06 2.66 -14.31
C VAL A 294 0.03 3.23 -12.89
N GLN A 295 0.59 2.53 -11.91
CA GLN A 295 0.74 3.00 -10.53
C GLN A 295 1.65 4.23 -10.45
N GLY A 296 2.72 4.29 -11.25
CA GLY A 296 3.62 5.44 -11.32
C GLY A 296 3.00 6.71 -11.91
N PHE A 297 1.90 6.57 -12.67
CA PHE A 297 1.07 7.69 -13.11
C PHE A 297 -0.09 8.00 -12.15
N GLU A 298 -0.07 7.42 -10.95
CA GLU A 298 -1.14 7.49 -9.95
C GLU A 298 -2.49 6.95 -10.44
N LEU A 299 -2.50 6.17 -11.53
CA LEU A 299 -3.70 5.52 -12.08
C LEU A 299 -3.99 4.20 -11.35
N MET A 300 -4.04 4.26 -10.01
CA MET A 300 -4.20 3.10 -9.14
C MET A 300 -5.51 2.32 -9.40
N GLY A 301 -6.57 3.01 -9.86
CA GLY A 301 -7.84 2.37 -10.21
C GLY A 301 -7.72 1.32 -11.32
N ILE A 302 -6.84 1.52 -12.32
CA ILE A 302 -6.61 0.53 -13.38
C ILE A 302 -5.91 -0.72 -12.82
N SER A 303 -4.91 -0.50 -11.95
CA SER A 303 -4.22 -1.60 -11.28
C SER A 303 -5.19 -2.40 -10.40
N ALA A 304 -5.99 -1.73 -9.58
CA ALA A 304 -6.97 -2.38 -8.71
C ALA A 304 -8.01 -3.18 -9.51
N LEU A 305 -8.56 -2.60 -10.60
CA LEU A 305 -9.48 -3.30 -11.49
C LEU A 305 -8.83 -4.54 -12.12
N SER A 306 -7.59 -4.43 -12.60
CA SER A 306 -6.87 -5.56 -13.19
C SER A 306 -6.69 -6.72 -12.20
N GLN A 307 -6.55 -6.43 -10.91
CA GLN A 307 -6.38 -7.42 -9.86
C GLN A 307 -7.69 -8.12 -9.50
N VAL A 308 -8.80 -7.37 -9.48
CA VAL A 308 -10.14 -7.95 -9.29
C VAL A 308 -10.49 -8.84 -10.47
N VAL A 309 -10.31 -8.36 -11.71
CA VAL A 309 -10.60 -9.15 -12.92
C VAL A 309 -9.68 -10.36 -13.04
N GLU A 310 -8.38 -10.24 -12.74
CA GLU A 310 -7.46 -11.39 -12.65
C GLU A 310 -8.03 -12.47 -11.72
N GLN A 311 -8.50 -12.07 -10.53
CA GLN A 311 -9.02 -13.01 -9.54
C GLN A 311 -10.35 -13.63 -9.99
N VAL A 312 -11.26 -12.84 -10.57
CA VAL A 312 -12.54 -13.35 -11.08
C VAL A 312 -12.31 -14.36 -12.18
N VAL A 313 -11.49 -14.05 -13.20
CA VAL A 313 -11.22 -14.98 -14.30
C VAL A 313 -10.50 -16.24 -13.81
N ARG A 314 -9.55 -16.10 -12.87
CA ARG A 314 -8.90 -17.25 -12.22
C ARG A 314 -9.92 -18.16 -11.55
N VAL A 315 -10.83 -17.61 -10.75
CA VAL A 315 -11.85 -18.40 -10.04
C VAL A 315 -12.84 -19.03 -11.02
N LEU A 316 -13.31 -18.29 -12.04
CA LEU A 316 -14.22 -18.81 -13.05
C LEU A 316 -13.59 -19.96 -13.85
N TYR A 317 -12.35 -19.81 -14.30
CA TYR A 317 -11.64 -20.87 -15.02
C TYR A 317 -11.43 -22.11 -14.13
N MET A 318 -10.95 -21.89 -12.90
CA MET A 318 -10.75 -22.96 -11.92
C MET A 318 -12.03 -23.76 -11.67
N LEU A 319 -13.13 -23.08 -11.34
CA LEU A 319 -14.41 -23.73 -11.04
C LEU A 319 -15.01 -24.36 -12.31
N GLY A 320 -14.95 -23.68 -13.44
CA GLY A 320 -15.46 -24.17 -14.72
C GLY A 320 -14.75 -25.44 -15.18
N MET A 321 -13.41 -25.46 -15.14
CA MET A 321 -12.64 -26.66 -15.50
C MET A 321 -12.81 -27.78 -14.49
N THR A 322 -12.91 -27.47 -13.18
CA THR A 322 -13.19 -28.49 -12.16
C THR A 322 -14.57 -29.11 -12.38
N ALA A 323 -15.60 -28.30 -12.65
CA ALA A 323 -16.94 -28.79 -12.96
C ALA A 323 -16.94 -29.67 -14.22
N TRP A 324 -16.27 -29.21 -15.28
CA TRP A 324 -16.18 -29.95 -16.54
C TRP A 324 -15.52 -31.33 -16.36
N ILE A 325 -14.41 -31.39 -15.60
CA ILE A 325 -13.69 -32.64 -15.34
C ILE A 325 -14.46 -33.55 -14.38
N MET A 326 -14.83 -33.04 -13.21
CA MET A 326 -15.39 -33.86 -12.13
C MET A 326 -16.85 -34.26 -12.38
N LEU A 327 -17.67 -33.34 -12.91
CA LEU A 327 -19.11 -33.57 -13.10
C LEU A 327 -19.45 -34.02 -14.53
N GLY A 328 -18.75 -33.50 -15.54
CA GLY A 328 -19.06 -33.75 -16.95
C GLY A 328 -18.37 -34.98 -17.54
N HIS A 329 -17.11 -35.22 -17.16
CA HIS A 329 -16.26 -36.26 -17.76
C HIS A 329 -15.82 -37.36 -16.79
N HIS A 330 -16.24 -37.30 -15.51
CA HIS A 330 -15.82 -38.22 -14.44
C HIS A 330 -14.29 -38.42 -14.37
N GLY A 331 -13.53 -37.34 -14.60
CA GLY A 331 -12.07 -37.36 -14.55
C GLY A 331 -11.51 -37.45 -13.13
N SER A 332 -10.18 -37.48 -13.02
CA SER A 332 -9.49 -37.57 -11.73
C SER A 332 -9.46 -36.23 -10.99
N TRP A 333 -9.53 -36.29 -9.65
CA TRP A 333 -9.29 -35.13 -8.78
C TRP A 333 -7.91 -34.51 -8.99
N VAL A 334 -6.93 -35.31 -9.45
CA VAL A 334 -5.58 -34.83 -9.81
C VAL A 334 -5.65 -33.90 -11.02
N ASP A 335 -6.31 -34.31 -12.10
CA ASP A 335 -6.44 -33.48 -13.32
C ASP A 335 -7.22 -32.20 -13.04
N ALA A 336 -8.28 -32.29 -12.23
CA ALA A 336 -9.02 -31.13 -11.78
C ALA A 336 -8.14 -30.17 -10.96
N THR A 337 -7.24 -30.68 -10.12
CA THR A 337 -6.28 -29.88 -9.35
C THR A 337 -5.25 -29.21 -10.27
N VAL A 338 -4.73 -29.92 -11.27
CA VAL A 338 -3.80 -29.40 -12.28
C VAL A 338 -4.42 -28.26 -13.09
N GLN A 339 -5.67 -28.41 -13.55
CA GLN A 339 -6.37 -27.32 -14.24
C GLN A 339 -6.70 -26.15 -13.31
N SER A 340 -6.98 -26.44 -12.04
CA SER A 340 -7.19 -25.42 -11.01
C SER A 340 -5.96 -24.54 -10.79
N THR A 341 -4.75 -25.12 -10.85
CA THR A 341 -3.50 -24.35 -10.77
C THR A 341 -3.19 -23.61 -12.07
N PHE A 342 -3.53 -24.18 -13.24
CA PHE A 342 -3.40 -23.49 -14.53
C PHE A 342 -4.26 -22.22 -14.62
N ALA A 343 -5.33 -22.12 -13.83
CA ALA A 343 -6.17 -20.92 -13.75
C ALA A 343 -5.39 -19.63 -13.44
N ALA A 344 -4.22 -19.72 -12.78
CA ALA A 344 -3.35 -18.58 -12.53
C ALA A 344 -2.88 -17.90 -13.83
N PHE A 345 -2.61 -18.67 -14.88
CA PHE A 345 -2.22 -18.17 -16.20
C PHE A 345 -3.35 -17.35 -16.84
N TRP A 346 -4.57 -17.90 -16.88
CA TRP A 346 -5.74 -17.22 -17.45
C TRP A 346 -6.11 -15.96 -16.68
N GLY A 347 -6.04 -16.00 -15.35
CA GLY A 347 -6.19 -14.81 -14.53
C GLY A 347 -5.17 -13.73 -14.87
N ALA A 348 -3.88 -14.10 -14.99
CA ALA A 348 -2.83 -13.15 -15.34
C ALA A 348 -3.05 -12.53 -16.73
N LEU A 349 -3.46 -13.33 -17.72
CA LEU A 349 -3.76 -12.83 -19.07
C LEU A 349 -4.92 -11.83 -19.07
N ALA A 350 -5.99 -12.12 -18.32
CA ALA A 350 -7.10 -11.19 -18.14
C ALA A 350 -6.67 -9.88 -17.44
N GLY A 351 -5.82 -9.99 -16.42
CA GLY A 351 -5.21 -8.83 -15.77
C GLY A 351 -4.40 -7.96 -16.74
N ILE A 352 -3.59 -8.59 -17.61
CA ILE A 352 -2.81 -7.88 -18.65
C ILE A 352 -3.76 -7.17 -19.60
N LEU A 353 -4.80 -7.86 -20.07
CA LEU A 353 -5.78 -7.29 -20.99
C LEU A 353 -6.43 -6.04 -20.40
N VAL A 354 -6.84 -6.07 -19.13
CA VAL A 354 -7.43 -4.90 -18.44
C VAL A 354 -6.45 -3.72 -18.38
N VAL A 355 -5.17 -3.97 -18.05
CA VAL A 355 -4.19 -2.88 -17.99
C VAL A 355 -3.92 -2.31 -19.38
N LEU A 356 -3.79 -3.16 -20.41
CA LEU A 356 -3.58 -2.72 -21.79
C LEU A 356 -4.78 -1.92 -22.32
N ILE A 357 -6.02 -2.38 -22.09
CA ILE A 357 -7.24 -1.63 -22.42
C ILE A 357 -7.26 -0.30 -21.66
N GLY A 358 -6.92 -0.29 -20.37
CA GLY A 358 -6.85 0.93 -19.56
C GLY A 358 -5.84 1.95 -20.10
N ILE A 359 -4.67 1.48 -20.54
CA ILE A 359 -3.64 2.31 -21.20
C ILE A 359 -4.17 2.83 -22.55
N PHE A 360 -4.83 1.99 -23.34
CA PHE A 360 -5.36 2.34 -24.65
C PHE A 360 -6.52 3.35 -24.58
N LEU A 361 -7.49 3.16 -23.69
CA LEU A 361 -8.61 4.09 -23.50
C LEU A 361 -8.15 5.47 -23.02
N ARG A 362 -7.02 5.51 -22.29
CA ARG A 362 -6.39 6.76 -21.85
C ARG A 362 -5.27 7.22 -22.77
N ARG A 363 -5.24 6.75 -24.03
CA ARG A 363 -4.18 7.11 -24.99
C ARG A 363 -4.08 8.62 -25.22
N GLY A 364 -5.18 9.38 -25.10
CA GLY A 364 -5.13 10.86 -25.14
C GLY A 364 -4.43 11.49 -23.93
N TYR A 365 -4.65 10.96 -22.72
CA TYR A 365 -3.92 11.37 -21.50
C TYR A 365 -2.42 11.06 -21.62
N PHE A 366 -2.08 9.87 -22.13
CA PHE A 366 -0.70 9.51 -22.40
C PHE A 366 -0.11 10.39 -23.51
N ALA A 367 -0.76 10.48 -24.67
CA ALA A 367 -0.28 11.24 -25.84
C ALA A 367 -0.05 12.73 -25.56
N SER A 368 -0.98 13.40 -24.87
CA SER A 368 -0.81 14.81 -24.48
C SER A 368 0.43 15.06 -23.61
N LYS A 369 0.85 14.07 -22.81
CA LYS A 369 2.10 14.12 -22.06
C LYS A 369 3.32 13.90 -22.96
N PHE A 370 3.25 12.99 -23.94
CA PHE A 370 4.36 12.67 -24.86
C PHE A 370 4.64 13.73 -25.96
N VAL A 371 3.69 14.61 -26.29
CA VAL A 371 3.79 15.50 -27.47
C VAL A 371 4.60 16.78 -27.23
N VAL A 372 4.86 17.22 -25.98
CA VAL A 372 5.34 18.60 -25.74
C VAL A 372 6.81 18.73 -25.29
N HIS A 373 7.50 17.69 -24.81
CA HIS A 373 8.86 17.88 -24.25
C HIS A 373 9.81 16.71 -24.51
N SER A 374 10.44 16.73 -25.68
CA SER A 374 11.56 15.85 -26.08
C SER A 374 12.88 16.62 -26.07
N ARG A 375 13.37 17.01 -24.88
CA ARG A 375 14.82 17.17 -24.71
C ARG A 375 15.38 15.79 -24.39
N GLU A 376 15.91 15.13 -25.43
CA GLU A 376 16.67 13.90 -25.32
C GLU A 376 17.85 14.11 -24.36
N SER A 377 17.65 13.69 -23.13
CA SER A 377 18.74 13.56 -22.18
C SER A 377 19.16 12.09 -22.17
N ASN A 378 20.23 11.77 -22.90
CA ASN A 378 20.93 10.49 -22.80
C ASN A 378 21.55 10.34 -21.40
N VAL A 379 20.75 9.90 -20.43
CA VAL A 379 21.27 9.29 -19.20
C VAL A 379 20.82 7.83 -19.24
N PRO A 380 21.72 6.86 -19.03
CA PRO A 380 21.35 5.45 -19.07
C PRO A 380 20.32 5.15 -17.96
N ALA A 381 19.06 4.93 -18.35
CA ALA A 381 18.00 4.50 -17.44
C ALA A 381 18.32 3.15 -16.77
N GLY A 382 19.13 2.31 -17.42
CA GLY A 382 19.57 1.01 -16.91
C GLY A 382 20.33 1.08 -15.58
N ASN A 383 21.12 2.13 -15.34
CA ASN A 383 21.86 2.29 -14.08
C ASN A 383 20.95 2.64 -12.89
N LEU A 384 19.75 3.17 -13.14
CA LEU A 384 18.82 3.55 -12.08
C LEU A 384 17.91 2.36 -11.70
N ILE A 385 17.39 1.61 -12.67
CA ILE A 385 16.61 0.38 -12.42
C ILE A 385 17.42 -0.60 -11.58
N GLY A 386 18.69 -0.85 -11.92
CA GLY A 386 19.57 -1.75 -11.16
C GLY A 386 19.78 -1.30 -9.71
N LYS A 387 20.01 -0.01 -9.47
CA LYS A 387 20.16 0.54 -8.10
C LYS A 387 18.87 0.43 -7.29
N MET A 388 17.73 0.66 -7.93
CA MET A 388 16.43 0.53 -7.28
C MET A 388 16.05 -0.94 -7.02
N MET A 389 16.42 -1.85 -7.92
CA MET A 389 16.26 -3.30 -7.77
C MET A 389 17.05 -3.82 -6.57
N TRP A 390 18.29 -3.38 -6.40
CA TRP A 390 19.10 -3.73 -5.22
C TRP A 390 18.45 -3.31 -3.89
N GLN A 391 17.65 -2.24 -3.90
CA GLN A 391 16.88 -1.80 -2.73
C GLN A 391 15.57 -2.60 -2.57
N ALA A 392 14.98 -3.08 -3.65
CA ALA A 392 13.72 -3.82 -3.64
C ALA A 392 13.88 -5.28 -3.18
N ILE A 393 15.02 -5.91 -3.49
CA ILE A 393 15.33 -7.29 -3.07
C ILE A 393 15.19 -7.47 -1.55
N PRO A 394 15.80 -6.65 -0.67
CA PRO A 394 15.61 -6.70 0.78
C PRO A 394 14.14 -6.62 1.23
N VAL A 395 13.36 -5.75 0.60
CA VAL A 395 11.94 -5.54 0.93
C VAL A 395 11.13 -6.79 0.61
N VAL A 396 11.35 -7.34 -0.59
CA VAL A 396 10.67 -8.55 -1.04
C VAL A 396 11.08 -9.74 -0.20
N PHE A 397 12.37 -9.98 -0.01
CA PHE A 397 12.88 -11.07 0.83
C PHE A 397 12.25 -11.06 2.22
N ALA A 398 12.24 -9.89 2.88
CA ALA A 398 11.61 -9.79 4.19
C ALA A 398 10.08 -9.97 4.14
N GLY A 399 9.41 -9.48 3.09
CA GLY A 399 7.98 -9.75 2.84
C GLY A 399 7.66 -11.22 2.53
N SER A 400 8.68 -12.02 2.17
CA SER A 400 8.55 -13.43 1.76
C SER A 400 8.59 -14.41 2.93
N ALA A 401 8.85 -13.95 4.16
CA ALA A 401 9.15 -14.81 5.29
C ALA A 401 8.13 -15.94 5.46
N ILE A 402 6.84 -15.63 5.34
CA ILE A 402 5.75 -16.61 5.48
C ILE A 402 5.82 -17.67 4.37
N SER A 403 6.01 -17.27 3.10
CA SER A 403 6.14 -18.20 1.98
C SER A 403 7.41 -19.06 2.08
N LEU A 404 8.52 -18.49 2.53
CA LEU A 404 9.77 -19.22 2.74
C LEU A 404 9.64 -20.25 3.87
N VAL A 405 8.98 -19.89 4.97
CA VAL A 405 8.69 -20.84 6.07
C VAL A 405 7.78 -21.98 5.60
N GLN A 406 6.75 -21.68 4.81
CA GLN A 406 5.88 -22.71 4.23
C GLN A 406 6.65 -23.66 3.30
N LEU A 407 7.56 -23.12 2.48
CA LEU A 407 8.42 -23.93 1.62
C LEU A 407 9.34 -24.84 2.46
N MET A 408 9.91 -24.31 3.54
CA MET A 408 10.70 -25.10 4.49
C MET A 408 9.86 -26.20 5.14
N ASP A 409 8.59 -25.92 5.49
CA ASP A 409 7.66 -26.91 6.01
C ASP A 409 7.46 -28.04 5.01
N GLN A 410 7.20 -27.73 3.74
CA GLN A 410 7.02 -28.75 2.71
C GLN A 410 8.26 -29.63 2.51
N PHE A 411 9.46 -29.06 2.39
CA PHE A 411 10.68 -29.86 2.15
C PHE A 411 11.16 -30.68 3.33
N SER A 412 10.82 -30.28 4.56
CA SER A 412 11.25 -30.99 5.76
C SER A 412 10.20 -31.95 6.30
N PHE A 413 8.91 -31.64 6.16
CA PHE A 413 7.83 -32.40 6.79
C PHE A 413 7.80 -33.87 6.34
N PHE A 414 7.72 -34.13 5.03
CA PHE A 414 7.63 -35.50 4.53
C PHE A 414 8.87 -36.32 4.89
N ARG A 415 10.06 -35.75 4.73
CA ARG A 415 11.33 -36.42 5.07
C ARG A 415 11.39 -36.78 6.55
N LEU A 416 11.20 -35.80 7.44
CA LEU A 416 11.34 -36.00 8.87
C LEU A 416 10.24 -36.90 9.44
N MET A 417 9.03 -36.85 8.90
CA MET A 417 7.95 -37.75 9.33
C MET A 417 8.24 -39.20 8.97
N HIS A 418 8.78 -39.46 7.77
CA HIS A 418 9.23 -40.81 7.37
C HIS A 418 10.38 -41.33 8.23
N ASP A 419 11.31 -40.44 8.62
CA ASP A 419 12.46 -40.82 9.46
C ASP A 419 12.03 -41.19 10.90
N PHE A 420 10.98 -40.54 11.44
CA PHE A 420 10.57 -40.73 12.85
C PHE A 420 9.33 -41.61 13.04
N THR A 421 8.53 -41.81 12.00
CA THR A 421 7.23 -42.49 12.12
C THR A 421 6.94 -43.39 10.91
N SER A 422 6.27 -44.51 11.15
CA SER A 422 5.81 -45.44 10.10
C SER A 422 4.39 -45.10 9.60
N VAL A 423 4.08 -43.82 9.42
CA VAL A 423 2.75 -43.36 8.98
C VAL A 423 2.61 -43.52 7.47
N ASN A 424 1.43 -43.92 7.01
CA ASN A 424 1.16 -44.10 5.59
C ASN A 424 1.22 -42.75 4.83
N GLN A 425 1.61 -42.77 3.56
CA GLN A 425 1.75 -41.56 2.74
C GLN A 425 0.43 -40.78 2.61
N THR A 426 -0.71 -41.48 2.60
CA THR A 426 -2.04 -40.86 2.57
C THR A 426 -2.29 -39.98 3.79
N ASP A 427 -1.95 -40.46 4.98
CA ASP A 427 -2.16 -39.72 6.23
C ASP A 427 -1.18 -38.54 6.34
N LEU A 428 0.07 -38.72 5.89
CA LEU A 428 1.03 -37.61 5.78
C LEU A 428 0.52 -36.50 4.85
N ASN A 429 -0.05 -36.87 3.70
CA ASN A 429 -0.65 -35.91 2.77
C ASN A 429 -1.84 -35.19 3.41
N GLN A 430 -2.66 -35.88 4.23
CA GLN A 430 -3.77 -35.26 4.95
C GLN A 430 -3.28 -34.26 6.02
N MET A 431 -2.34 -34.65 6.86
CA MET A 431 -1.71 -33.77 7.84
C MET A 431 -1.12 -32.53 7.16
N PHE A 432 -0.34 -32.73 6.09
CA PHE A 432 0.24 -31.65 5.31
C PHE A 432 -0.82 -30.71 4.76
N ALA A 433 -1.90 -31.24 4.18
CA ALA A 433 -2.99 -30.43 3.64
C ALA A 433 -3.70 -29.60 4.73
N GLN A 434 -3.96 -30.19 5.90
CA GLN A 434 -4.65 -29.53 7.00
C GLN A 434 -3.90 -28.29 7.49
N PHE A 435 -2.58 -28.40 7.64
CA PHE A 435 -1.77 -27.32 8.21
C PHE A 435 -1.25 -26.35 7.14
N SER A 436 -0.86 -26.84 5.96
CA SER A 436 -0.20 -26.03 4.93
C SER A 436 -1.19 -25.32 3.99
N PHE A 437 -2.35 -25.92 3.74
CA PHE A 437 -3.42 -25.37 2.90
C PHE A 437 -4.64 -24.95 3.71
N ASN A 438 -5.32 -25.91 4.36
CA ASN A 438 -6.68 -25.70 4.87
C ASN A 438 -6.71 -24.58 5.91
N SER A 439 -5.82 -24.68 6.91
CA SER A 439 -5.75 -23.71 7.99
C SER A 439 -5.13 -22.39 7.54
N ASN A 440 -4.06 -22.46 6.76
CA ASN A 440 -3.35 -21.29 6.24
C ASN A 440 -4.24 -20.38 5.38
N LYS A 441 -5.03 -20.94 4.46
CA LYS A 441 -5.97 -20.18 3.62
C LYS A 441 -6.97 -19.37 4.45
N LEU A 442 -7.53 -19.96 5.50
CA LEU A 442 -8.48 -19.30 6.39
C LEU A 442 -7.80 -18.22 7.24
N VAL A 443 -6.63 -18.52 7.81
CA VAL A 443 -5.87 -17.58 8.64
C VAL A 443 -5.40 -16.37 7.84
N MET A 444 -4.99 -16.57 6.59
CA MET A 444 -4.53 -15.49 5.73
C MET A 444 -5.62 -14.47 5.38
N LEU A 445 -6.91 -14.82 5.50
CA LEU A 445 -8.00 -13.84 5.41
C LEU A 445 -7.91 -12.81 6.54
N VAL A 446 -7.68 -13.25 7.77
CA VAL A 446 -7.52 -12.36 8.93
C VAL A 446 -6.24 -11.54 8.82
N VAL A 447 -5.11 -12.19 8.50
CA VAL A 447 -3.82 -11.51 8.32
C VAL A 447 -3.90 -10.44 7.23
N SER A 448 -4.70 -10.65 6.19
CA SER A 448 -4.88 -9.66 5.11
C SER A 448 -5.44 -8.33 5.58
N LEU A 449 -6.33 -8.35 6.57
CA LEU A 449 -6.94 -7.15 7.12
C LEU A 449 -5.88 -6.31 7.85
N ALA A 450 -4.96 -6.95 8.59
CA ALA A 450 -3.84 -6.26 9.24
C ALA A 450 -2.86 -5.64 8.24
N ILE A 451 -2.58 -6.34 7.13
CA ILE A 451 -1.73 -5.81 6.05
C ILE A 451 -2.36 -4.54 5.47
N ALA A 452 -3.66 -4.60 5.10
CA ALA A 452 -4.39 -3.47 4.55
C ALA A 452 -4.37 -2.24 5.48
N MET A 453 -4.58 -2.45 6.78
CA MET A 453 -4.50 -1.36 7.76
C MET A 453 -3.09 -0.76 7.87
N SER A 454 -2.07 -1.62 7.85
CA SER A 454 -0.66 -1.18 7.91
C SER A 454 -0.26 -0.34 6.70
N GLU A 455 -0.71 -0.73 5.50
CA GLU A 455 -0.49 0.02 4.27
C GLU A 455 -1.07 1.44 4.35
N THR A 456 -2.25 1.61 4.97
CA THR A 456 -2.87 2.95 5.12
C THR A 456 -2.14 3.85 6.13
N ALA A 457 -1.47 3.27 7.13
CA ALA A 457 -0.76 4.03 8.16
C ALA A 457 0.70 4.35 7.79
N LEU A 458 1.26 3.65 6.79
CA LEU A 458 2.64 3.79 6.35
C LEU A 458 3.01 5.21 5.87
N PRO A 459 2.18 5.92 5.07
CA PRO A 459 2.52 7.27 4.63
C PRO A 459 2.59 8.27 5.79
N MET A 460 1.77 8.08 6.83
CA MET A 460 1.80 8.93 8.02
C MET A 460 3.11 8.72 8.81
N LEU A 461 3.52 7.45 8.97
CA LEU A 461 4.76 7.10 9.64
C LEU A 461 5.99 7.65 8.88
N ALA A 462 6.02 7.48 7.56
CA ALA A 462 7.11 7.97 6.71
C ALA A 462 7.25 9.50 6.79
N ARG A 463 6.14 10.24 6.85
CA ARG A 463 6.14 11.71 7.01
C ARG A 463 6.67 12.14 8.38
N ALA A 464 6.25 11.48 9.45
CA ALA A 464 6.74 11.78 10.80
C ALA A 464 8.26 11.53 10.90
N HIS A 465 8.72 10.43 10.31
CA HIS A 465 10.14 10.09 10.24
C HIS A 465 10.95 11.08 9.38
N ALA A 466 10.43 11.52 8.23
CA ALA A 466 11.09 12.49 7.36
C ALA A 466 11.31 13.87 8.02
N LYS A 467 10.49 14.22 9.01
CA LYS A 467 10.66 15.44 9.82
C LYS A 467 11.68 15.28 10.97
N ASN A 468 12.30 14.10 11.12
CA ASN A 468 13.19 13.75 12.23
C ASN A 468 12.57 13.96 13.63
N ASP A 469 11.24 13.90 13.73
CA ASP A 469 10.54 13.99 15.01
C ASP A 469 10.36 12.59 15.60
N ALA A 470 11.27 12.22 16.50
CA ALA A 470 11.26 10.92 17.17
C ALA A 470 10.00 10.71 18.04
N VAL A 471 9.44 11.78 18.61
CA VAL A 471 8.25 11.72 19.46
C VAL A 471 7.02 11.47 18.60
N ALA A 472 6.84 12.24 17.53
CA ALA A 472 5.74 12.01 16.59
C ALA A 472 5.84 10.63 15.93
N THR A 473 7.05 10.17 15.60
CA THR A 473 7.27 8.81 15.08
C THR A 473 6.86 7.75 16.09
N GLY A 474 7.27 7.89 17.37
CA GLY A 474 6.88 6.99 18.45
C GLY A 474 5.37 6.96 18.71
N GLN A 475 4.70 8.11 18.63
CA GLN A 475 3.23 8.20 18.71
C GLN A 475 2.56 7.45 17.55
N GLN A 476 3.11 7.55 16.35
CA GLN A 476 2.54 6.90 15.18
C GLN A 476 2.76 5.39 15.19
N ILE A 477 3.92 4.91 15.67
CA ILE A 477 4.15 3.49 15.94
C ILE A 477 3.15 2.98 16.98
N ASN A 478 2.93 3.71 18.07
CA ASN A 478 1.96 3.35 19.11
C ASN A 478 0.54 3.22 18.54
N TYR A 479 0.14 4.15 17.67
CA TYR A 479 -1.15 4.11 16.97
C TYR A 479 -1.27 2.89 16.04
N ILE A 480 -0.25 2.60 15.25
CA ILE A 480 -0.22 1.42 14.36
C ILE A 480 -0.33 0.12 15.17
N LEU A 481 0.43 -0.01 16.26
CA LEU A 481 0.37 -1.19 17.12
C LEU A 481 -0.99 -1.34 17.83
N LYS A 482 -1.64 -0.22 18.19
CA LYS A 482 -3.02 -0.24 18.72
C LYS A 482 -4.03 -0.69 17.69
N LEU A 483 -3.96 -0.15 16.48
CA LEU A 483 -4.81 -0.57 15.36
C LEU A 483 -4.65 -2.06 15.06
N LEU A 484 -3.40 -2.53 15.04
CA LEU A 484 -3.06 -3.93 14.89
C LEU A 484 -3.73 -4.78 15.97
N ALA A 485 -3.50 -4.47 17.25
CA ALA A 485 -4.07 -5.21 18.36
C ALA A 485 -5.61 -5.21 18.29
N PHE A 486 -6.20 -4.06 17.99
CA PHE A 486 -7.64 -3.85 17.90
C PHE A 486 -8.32 -4.74 16.87
N VAL A 487 -7.60 -5.15 15.81
CA VAL A 487 -8.16 -6.00 14.74
C VAL A 487 -7.68 -7.44 14.85
N MET A 488 -6.39 -7.68 15.03
CA MET A 488 -5.85 -9.04 14.96
C MET A 488 -6.17 -9.88 16.19
N VAL A 489 -6.21 -9.31 17.39
CA VAL A 489 -6.53 -10.06 18.62
C VAL A 489 -7.96 -10.63 18.54
N PRO A 490 -9.02 -9.82 18.36
CA PRO A 490 -10.38 -10.36 18.30
C PRO A 490 -10.59 -11.24 17.06
N ALA A 491 -9.97 -10.94 15.92
CA ALA A 491 -10.13 -11.76 14.72
C ALA A 491 -9.45 -13.14 14.86
N SER A 492 -8.26 -13.20 15.48
CA SER A 492 -7.57 -14.46 15.78
C SER A 492 -8.37 -15.30 16.76
N LEU A 493 -8.81 -14.73 17.90
CA LEU A 493 -9.65 -15.43 18.86
C LEU A 493 -11.01 -15.81 18.27
N GLY A 494 -11.58 -14.97 17.41
CA GLY A 494 -12.81 -15.27 16.68
C GLY A 494 -12.67 -16.51 15.82
N VAL A 495 -11.60 -16.60 15.00
CA VAL A 495 -11.31 -17.80 14.19
C VAL A 495 -11.20 -19.05 15.07
N VAL A 496 -10.56 -18.96 16.24
CA VAL A 496 -10.46 -20.08 17.18
C VAL A 496 -11.85 -20.45 17.74
N ALA A 497 -12.67 -19.48 18.11
CA ALA A 497 -14.00 -19.70 18.66
C ALA A 497 -14.97 -20.35 17.67
N VAL A 498 -14.90 -19.97 16.39
CA VAL A 498 -15.75 -20.51 15.32
C VAL A 498 -15.05 -21.56 14.45
N ALA A 499 -13.93 -22.14 14.92
CA ALA A 499 -13.08 -22.99 14.09
C ALA A 499 -13.82 -24.20 13.50
N LYS A 500 -14.68 -24.86 14.29
CA LYS A 500 -15.47 -26.02 13.82
C LYS A 500 -16.40 -25.67 12.65
N PRO A 501 -17.36 -24.73 12.81
CA PRO A 501 -18.26 -24.37 11.71
C PRO A 501 -17.53 -23.73 10.53
N LEU A 502 -16.44 -22.99 10.79
CA LEU A 502 -15.61 -22.42 9.73
C LEU A 502 -14.91 -23.52 8.92
N TYR A 503 -14.35 -24.54 9.57
CA TYR A 503 -13.65 -25.63 8.89
C TYR A 503 -14.63 -26.47 8.06
N ILE A 504 -15.77 -26.88 8.63
CA ILE A 504 -16.76 -27.70 7.94
C ILE A 504 -17.35 -26.97 6.72
N LEU A 505 -17.60 -25.66 6.83
CA LEU A 505 -18.09 -24.86 5.71
C LEU A 505 -17.15 -24.91 4.49
N PHE A 506 -15.84 -24.81 4.73
CA PHE A 506 -14.84 -24.75 3.66
C PHE A 506 -14.40 -26.12 3.15
N TYR A 507 -14.23 -27.10 4.04
CA TYR A 507 -13.57 -28.37 3.72
C TYR A 507 -14.49 -29.59 3.88
N GLY A 508 -15.68 -29.42 4.47
CA GLY A 508 -16.59 -30.53 4.78
C GLY A 508 -16.25 -31.25 6.07
N ALA A 509 -16.97 -32.35 6.33
CA ALA A 509 -16.89 -33.11 7.58
C ALA A 509 -15.85 -34.25 7.58
N ALA A 510 -14.88 -34.23 6.66
CA ALA A 510 -13.79 -35.21 6.67
C ALA A 510 -12.68 -34.79 7.64
N ASP A 511 -12.39 -35.67 8.59
CA ASP A 511 -11.38 -35.47 9.66
C ASP A 511 -11.54 -34.11 10.37
N VAL A 512 -12.76 -33.83 10.84
CA VAL A 512 -13.12 -32.57 11.50
C VAL A 512 -12.27 -32.36 12.74
N GLN A 513 -12.04 -33.39 13.54
CA GLN A 513 -11.36 -33.24 14.83
C GLN A 513 -9.93 -32.72 14.66
N ASN A 514 -9.12 -33.35 13.81
CA ASN A 514 -7.75 -32.90 13.57
C ASN A 514 -7.73 -31.57 12.80
N GLY A 515 -8.56 -31.44 11.77
CA GLY A 515 -8.65 -30.22 10.96
C GLY A 515 -9.01 -28.98 11.79
N VAL A 516 -9.96 -29.12 12.71
CA VAL A 516 -10.38 -28.04 13.62
C VAL A 516 -9.28 -27.70 14.63
N LEU A 517 -8.63 -28.70 15.23
CA LEU A 517 -7.52 -28.47 16.16
C LEU A 517 -6.38 -27.70 15.49
N ILE A 518 -6.00 -28.10 14.27
CA ILE A 518 -4.95 -27.44 13.49
C ILE A 518 -5.37 -26.02 13.11
N LEU A 519 -6.63 -25.81 12.75
CA LEU A 519 -7.16 -24.47 12.46
C LEU A 519 -7.14 -23.57 13.70
N GLN A 520 -7.50 -24.08 14.88
CA GLN A 520 -7.44 -23.33 16.15
C GLN A 520 -6.00 -22.89 16.44
N PHE A 521 -5.04 -23.82 16.36
CA PHE A 521 -3.63 -23.49 16.54
C PHE A 521 -3.12 -22.49 15.50
N SER A 522 -3.52 -22.67 14.25
CA SER A 522 -3.18 -21.76 13.16
C SER A 522 -3.79 -20.37 13.37
N GLY A 523 -4.96 -20.28 14.01
CA GLY A 523 -5.59 -19.01 14.41
C GLY A 523 -4.67 -18.17 15.29
N TYR A 524 -4.02 -18.80 16.28
CA TYR A 524 -3.01 -18.13 17.13
C TYR A 524 -1.73 -17.78 16.37
N ILE A 525 -1.24 -18.66 15.49
CA ILE A 525 -0.08 -18.36 14.63
C ILE A 525 -0.42 -17.20 13.67
N GLY A 526 -1.66 -17.10 13.23
CA GLY A 526 -2.19 -16.00 12.43
C GLY A 526 -2.01 -14.63 13.09
N LEU A 527 -2.19 -14.54 14.41
CA LEU A 527 -1.87 -13.34 15.17
C LEU A 527 -0.39 -12.95 14.98
N LEU A 528 0.53 -13.91 15.12
CA LEU A 528 1.97 -13.69 14.94
C LEU A 528 2.31 -13.24 13.50
N PHE A 529 1.69 -13.84 12.48
CA PHE A 529 1.85 -13.40 11.08
C PHE A 529 1.36 -11.97 10.87
N GLY A 530 0.21 -11.62 11.45
CA GLY A 530 -0.29 -10.25 11.40
C GLY A 530 0.68 -9.27 12.06
N VAL A 531 1.13 -9.56 13.28
CA VAL A 531 2.11 -8.71 13.98
C VAL A 531 3.42 -8.60 13.18
N TYR A 532 3.90 -9.70 12.60
CA TYR A 532 5.08 -9.70 11.75
C TYR A 532 4.94 -8.74 10.57
N MET A 533 3.85 -8.83 9.81
CA MET A 533 3.64 -7.98 8.64
C MET A 533 3.56 -6.49 9.01
N VAL A 534 2.97 -6.15 10.16
CA VAL A 534 2.88 -4.76 10.61
C VAL A 534 4.24 -4.24 11.08
N ILE A 535 4.97 -5.01 11.89
CA ILE A 535 6.31 -4.63 12.34
C ILE A 535 7.27 -4.52 11.16
N LEU A 536 7.14 -5.41 10.17
CA LEU A 536 7.86 -5.34 8.92
C LEU A 536 7.57 -4.01 8.20
N ALA A 537 6.29 -3.67 8.01
CA ALA A 537 5.89 -2.42 7.37
C ALA A 537 6.40 -1.18 8.13
N ILE A 538 6.35 -1.18 9.47
CA ILE A 538 6.91 -0.12 10.30
C ILE A 538 8.42 0.04 10.02
N ASN A 539 9.19 -1.04 10.11
CA ASN A 539 10.64 -0.97 9.90
C ASN A 539 10.99 -0.56 8.45
N GLN A 540 10.22 -1.00 7.46
CA GLN A 540 10.39 -0.58 6.06
C GLN A 540 10.06 0.91 5.87
N GLY A 541 9.00 1.41 6.51
CA GLY A 541 8.61 2.82 6.50
C GLY A 541 9.61 3.75 7.18
N LEU A 542 10.35 3.23 8.17
CA LEU A 542 11.46 3.91 8.83
C LEU A 542 12.79 3.80 8.06
N GLY A 543 12.79 3.15 6.88
CA GLY A 543 13.99 2.98 6.05
C GLY A 543 14.97 1.91 6.56
N GLN A 544 14.58 1.08 7.52
CA GLN A 544 15.46 0.11 8.19
C GLN A 544 15.54 -1.25 7.46
N LEU A 545 15.73 -1.21 6.13
CA LEU A 545 15.69 -2.38 5.25
C LEU A 545 16.74 -3.45 5.58
N ARG A 546 17.91 -3.05 6.06
CA ARG A 546 18.97 -4.01 6.47
C ARG A 546 18.54 -4.84 7.67
N PHE A 547 17.86 -4.22 8.63
CA PHE A 547 17.37 -4.94 9.79
C PHE A 547 16.30 -5.93 9.40
N THR A 548 15.36 -5.56 8.52
CA THR A 548 14.28 -6.47 8.12
C THR A 548 14.81 -7.75 7.48
N VAL A 549 15.89 -7.65 6.69
CA VAL A 549 16.56 -8.84 6.11
C VAL A 549 17.15 -9.74 7.20
N TRP A 550 17.97 -9.18 8.10
CA TRP A 550 18.57 -9.95 9.19
C TRP A 550 17.54 -10.54 10.14
N TRP A 551 16.44 -9.81 10.36
CA TRP A 551 15.32 -10.27 11.16
C TRP A 551 14.59 -11.45 10.54
N THR A 552 14.24 -11.37 9.26
CA THR A 552 13.67 -12.50 8.52
C THR A 552 14.64 -13.69 8.49
N PHE A 553 15.92 -13.44 8.26
CA PHE A 553 16.94 -14.49 8.24
C PHE A 553 17.05 -15.21 9.60
N LEU A 554 17.01 -14.47 10.71
CA LEU A 554 16.95 -15.06 12.06
C LEU A 554 15.72 -15.95 12.24
N ILE A 555 14.53 -15.49 11.81
CA ILE A 555 13.29 -16.30 11.90
C ILE A 555 13.45 -17.60 11.10
N LEU A 556 14.02 -17.55 9.90
CA LEU A 556 14.25 -18.74 9.07
C LEU A 556 15.23 -19.71 9.72
N ILE A 557 16.33 -19.23 10.30
CA ILE A 557 17.28 -20.09 11.03
C ILE A 557 16.61 -20.72 12.25
N LEU A 558 15.94 -19.92 13.08
CA LEU A 558 15.23 -20.42 14.26
C LEU A 558 14.20 -21.48 13.86
N LYS A 559 13.45 -21.23 12.78
CA LYS A 559 12.50 -22.18 12.22
C LYS A 559 13.19 -23.49 11.85
N MET A 560 14.29 -23.44 11.09
CA MET A 560 15.03 -24.63 10.66
C MET A 560 15.50 -25.47 11.86
N VAL A 561 16.06 -24.82 12.88
CA VAL A 561 16.58 -25.49 14.09
C VAL A 561 15.45 -26.08 14.93
N LEU A 562 14.36 -25.34 15.12
CA LEU A 562 13.23 -25.76 15.95
C LEU A 562 12.35 -26.81 15.27
N GLN A 563 12.39 -26.91 13.95
CA GLN A 563 11.54 -27.82 13.18
C GLN A 563 11.81 -29.29 13.44
N TYR A 564 13.08 -29.69 13.52
CA TYR A 564 13.48 -31.05 13.81
C TYR A 564 12.90 -31.57 15.14
N PRO A 565 13.18 -30.94 16.30
CA PRO A 565 12.63 -31.41 17.58
C PRO A 565 11.11 -31.27 17.63
N ALA A 566 10.54 -30.25 16.98
CA ALA A 566 9.09 -30.08 16.98
C ALA A 566 8.37 -31.20 16.22
N ILE A 567 8.89 -31.64 15.07
CA ILE A 567 8.32 -32.79 14.34
C ILE A 567 8.53 -34.08 15.13
N TYR A 568 9.69 -34.26 15.77
CA TYR A 568 9.94 -35.43 16.61
C TYR A 568 8.93 -35.57 17.76
N PHE A 569 8.66 -34.49 18.51
CA PHE A 569 7.74 -34.54 19.67
C PHE A 569 6.26 -34.36 19.33
N PHE A 570 5.94 -33.58 18.30
CA PHE A 570 4.55 -33.16 18.00
C PHE A 570 4.07 -33.58 16.60
N GLN A 571 4.86 -34.35 15.85
CA GLN A 571 4.49 -34.95 14.56
C GLN A 571 3.87 -33.92 13.59
N GLY A 572 2.63 -34.16 13.13
CA GLY A 572 1.89 -33.28 12.21
C GLY A 572 1.72 -31.83 12.68
N MET A 573 1.71 -31.57 13.99
CA MET A 573 1.65 -30.21 14.54
C MET A 573 3.03 -29.57 14.68
N GLY A 574 4.10 -30.36 14.60
CA GLY A 574 5.49 -29.91 14.74
C GLY A 574 5.87 -28.73 13.84
N PRO A 575 5.55 -28.74 12.53
CA PRO A 575 5.83 -27.61 11.65
C PRO A 575 5.19 -26.30 12.15
N LEU A 576 3.93 -26.35 12.59
CA LEU A 576 3.20 -25.19 13.13
C LEU A 576 3.82 -24.67 14.41
N ILE A 577 4.16 -25.56 15.34
CA ILE A 577 4.76 -25.18 16.63
C ILE A 577 6.12 -24.51 16.40
N ALA A 578 6.97 -25.09 15.57
CA ALA A 578 8.26 -24.49 15.21
C ALA A 578 8.08 -23.12 14.53
N THR A 579 7.07 -22.96 13.67
CA THR A 579 6.72 -21.66 13.06
C THR A 579 6.28 -20.65 14.12
N GLY A 580 5.37 -21.03 15.02
CA GLY A 580 4.92 -20.17 16.11
C GLY A 580 6.07 -19.69 16.99
N MET A 581 6.96 -20.60 17.40
CA MET A 581 8.13 -20.28 18.22
C MET A 581 9.12 -19.37 17.51
N ALA A 582 9.47 -19.68 16.25
CA ALA A 582 10.41 -18.87 15.48
C ALA A 582 9.92 -17.43 15.27
N PHE A 583 8.64 -17.26 14.90
CA PHE A 583 8.03 -15.94 14.77
C PHE A 583 7.94 -15.23 16.11
N LEU A 584 7.55 -15.91 17.20
CA LEU A 584 7.46 -15.30 18.53
C LEU A 584 8.81 -14.74 18.99
N ILE A 585 9.88 -15.52 18.90
CA ILE A 585 11.24 -15.09 19.27
C ILE A 585 11.68 -13.92 18.41
N GLY A 586 11.48 -14.01 17.08
CA GLY A 586 11.79 -12.93 16.16
C GLY A 586 11.02 -11.64 16.48
N LEU A 587 9.73 -11.75 16.78
CA LEU A 587 8.86 -10.61 17.11
C LEU A 587 9.30 -9.92 18.40
N ILE A 588 9.66 -10.69 19.44
CA ILE A 588 10.18 -10.15 20.70
C ILE A 588 11.43 -9.30 20.42
N TRP A 589 12.36 -9.80 19.61
CA TRP A 589 13.57 -9.05 19.26
C TRP A 589 13.26 -7.74 18.51
N ALA A 590 12.37 -7.81 17.51
CA ALA A 590 12.00 -6.64 16.72
C ALA A 590 11.25 -5.57 17.54
N LEU A 591 10.37 -6.00 18.45
CA LEU A 591 9.70 -5.12 19.40
C LEU A 591 10.72 -4.45 20.31
N ILE A 592 11.59 -5.20 21.01
CA ILE A 592 12.61 -4.63 21.91
C ILE A 592 13.44 -3.57 21.20
N LYS A 593 13.84 -3.82 19.95
CA LYS A 593 14.57 -2.85 19.15
C LYS A 593 13.76 -1.56 18.90
N LEU A 594 12.50 -1.66 18.47
CA LEU A 594 11.64 -0.49 18.25
C LEU A 594 11.48 0.35 19.53
N LEU A 595 11.36 -0.33 20.67
CA LEU A 595 11.16 0.27 21.99
C LEU A 595 12.41 1.00 22.51
N LYS A 596 13.60 0.54 22.10
CA LYS A 596 14.87 1.23 22.39
C LYS A 596 15.11 2.43 21.48
N GLN A 597 14.59 2.41 20.25
CA GLN A 597 14.86 3.46 19.27
C GLN A 597 13.90 4.63 19.33
N TYR A 598 12.63 4.39 19.70
CA TYR A 598 11.60 5.43 19.69
C TYR A 598 10.93 5.54 21.07
N PRO A 599 10.62 6.76 21.53
CA PRO A 599 9.94 7.00 22.81
C PRO A 599 8.46 6.61 22.71
N ILE A 600 8.20 5.30 22.80
CA ILE A 600 6.85 4.75 22.76
C ILE A 600 6.25 4.85 24.17
N ASN A 601 5.12 5.56 24.28
CA ASN A 601 4.43 5.69 25.57
C ASN A 601 3.72 4.38 25.95
N TRP A 602 4.40 3.61 26.80
CA TRP A 602 3.97 2.29 27.25
C TRP A 602 2.70 2.29 28.07
N ALA A 603 2.52 3.24 28.99
CA ALA A 603 1.34 3.28 29.84
C ALA A 603 0.05 3.42 29.01
N LYS A 604 0.07 4.32 28.02
CA LYS A 604 -1.07 4.51 27.09
C LYS A 604 -1.25 3.34 26.12
N PHE A 605 -0.19 2.62 25.77
CA PHE A 605 -0.29 1.43 24.94
C PHE A 605 -0.88 0.26 25.72
N ASN A 606 -0.32 -0.02 26.89
CA ASN A 606 -0.71 -1.11 27.77
C ASN A 606 -2.18 -1.03 28.18
N TYR A 607 -2.67 0.16 28.56
CA TYR A 607 -4.08 0.32 28.90
C TYR A 607 -5.01 -0.06 27.74
N SER A 608 -4.73 0.43 26.52
CA SER A 608 -5.52 0.08 25.33
C SER A 608 -5.38 -1.40 24.99
N LEU A 609 -4.17 -1.96 25.05
CA LEU A 609 -3.93 -3.38 24.77
C LEU A 609 -4.67 -4.28 25.76
N MET A 610 -4.57 -4.00 27.07
CA MET A 610 -5.28 -4.75 28.11
C MET A 610 -6.80 -4.67 27.93
N THR A 611 -7.32 -3.50 27.56
CA THR A 611 -8.75 -3.35 27.28
C THR A 611 -9.16 -4.16 26.04
N ILE A 612 -8.36 -4.13 24.96
CA ILE A 612 -8.61 -4.95 23.76
C ILE A 612 -8.57 -6.44 24.12
N LEU A 613 -7.54 -6.90 24.83
CA LEU A 613 -7.39 -8.29 25.24
C LEU A 613 -8.57 -8.74 26.11
N PHE A 614 -8.94 -7.94 27.11
CA PHE A 614 -10.05 -8.24 28.02
C PHE A 614 -11.35 -8.46 27.25
N TRP A 615 -11.71 -7.52 26.37
CA TRP A 615 -12.95 -7.63 25.60
C TRP A 615 -12.89 -8.68 24.49
N SER A 616 -11.72 -8.93 23.92
CA SER A 616 -11.55 -10.05 22.98
C SER A 616 -11.69 -11.41 23.70
N LEU A 617 -11.21 -11.50 24.94
CA LEU A 617 -11.35 -12.70 25.76
C LEU A 617 -12.80 -12.92 26.21
N ILE A 618 -13.53 -11.84 26.56
CA ILE A 618 -14.97 -11.93 26.82
C ILE A 618 -15.71 -12.39 25.57
N MET A 619 -15.41 -11.81 24.41
CA MET A 619 -15.99 -12.23 23.15
C MET A 619 -15.73 -13.73 22.90
N PHE A 620 -14.49 -14.19 23.07
CA PHE A 620 -14.14 -15.60 22.97
C PHE A 620 -14.92 -16.47 23.98
N ALA A 621 -14.95 -16.07 25.25
CA ALA A 621 -15.62 -16.80 26.32
C ALA A 621 -17.15 -16.88 26.16
N VAL A 622 -17.76 -15.97 25.41
CA VAL A 622 -19.20 -16.01 25.08
C VAL A 622 -19.47 -16.75 23.78
N VAL A 623 -18.71 -16.47 22.73
CA VAL A 623 -18.93 -17.07 21.40
C VAL A 623 -18.65 -18.57 21.42
N THR A 624 -17.59 -19.03 22.08
CA THR A 624 -17.24 -20.46 22.10
C THR A 624 -18.35 -21.34 22.70
N PRO A 625 -18.91 -21.06 23.89
CA PRO A 625 -20.06 -21.81 24.40
C PRO A 625 -21.31 -21.71 23.53
N VAL A 626 -21.60 -20.53 22.95
CA VAL A 626 -22.74 -20.37 22.04
C VAL A 626 -22.61 -21.27 20.82
N VAL A 627 -21.43 -21.30 20.20
CA VAL A 627 -21.13 -22.18 19.06
C VAL A 627 -21.24 -23.64 19.48
N ILE A 628 -20.59 -24.05 20.57
CA ILE A 628 -20.65 -25.43 21.07
C ILE A 628 -22.08 -25.86 21.35
N TRP A 629 -22.89 -24.99 21.97
CA TRP A 629 -24.30 -25.27 22.25
C TRP A 629 -25.10 -25.45 20.95
N MET A 630 -24.94 -24.56 19.97
CA MET A 630 -25.60 -24.70 18.67
C MET A 630 -25.17 -25.99 17.94
N GLU A 631 -23.89 -26.34 17.99
CA GLU A 631 -23.36 -27.57 17.38
C GLU A 631 -24.01 -28.85 17.92
N THR A 632 -24.57 -28.84 19.14
CA THR A 632 -25.26 -30.02 19.69
C THR A 632 -26.61 -30.30 19.00
N PHE A 633 -27.23 -29.31 18.38
CA PHE A 633 -28.54 -29.42 17.72
C PHE A 633 -28.47 -29.46 16.21
N VAL A 634 -27.27 -29.31 15.65
CA VAL A 634 -27.06 -29.01 14.25
C VAL A 634 -26.17 -30.08 13.62
N ALA A 635 -26.55 -30.60 12.46
CA ALA A 635 -25.74 -31.59 11.75
C ALA A 635 -24.51 -30.95 11.09
N GLU A 636 -23.50 -31.76 10.79
CA GLU A 636 -22.23 -31.33 10.18
C GLU A 636 -22.35 -31.07 8.67
N THR A 637 -23.45 -30.46 8.25
CA THR A 637 -23.70 -30.05 6.86
C THR A 637 -23.29 -28.59 6.64
N ARG A 638 -22.73 -28.28 5.47
CA ARG A 638 -22.23 -26.91 5.17
C ARG A 638 -23.27 -25.82 5.35
N LEU A 639 -24.52 -26.08 4.95
CA LEU A 639 -25.60 -25.08 5.05
C LEU A 639 -25.85 -24.73 6.52
N GLN A 640 -26.03 -25.74 7.35
CA GLN A 640 -26.31 -25.57 8.76
C GLN A 640 -25.11 -24.96 9.52
N GLN A 641 -23.90 -25.40 9.22
CA GLN A 641 -22.66 -24.86 9.80
C GLN A 641 -22.42 -23.40 9.38
N SER A 642 -22.87 -22.98 8.20
CA SER A 642 -22.84 -21.57 7.81
C SER A 642 -23.79 -20.69 8.65
N MET A 643 -24.92 -21.25 9.11
CA MET A 643 -25.82 -20.55 10.04
C MET A 643 -25.18 -20.41 11.43
N VAL A 644 -24.58 -21.50 11.96
CA VAL A 644 -23.84 -21.46 13.23
C VAL A 644 -22.69 -20.45 13.16
N LEU A 645 -21.93 -20.46 12.06
CA LEU A 645 -20.87 -19.47 11.80
C LEU A 645 -21.44 -18.04 11.77
N GLY A 646 -22.56 -17.82 11.07
CA GLY A 646 -23.22 -16.52 10.98
C GLY A 646 -23.66 -15.99 12.34
N VAL A 647 -24.25 -16.84 13.18
CA VAL A 647 -24.63 -16.47 14.55
C VAL A 647 -23.40 -16.21 15.42
N GLY A 648 -22.39 -17.08 15.40
CA GLY A 648 -21.17 -16.91 16.17
C GLY A 648 -20.42 -15.62 15.82
N VAL A 649 -20.25 -15.34 14.53
CA VAL A 649 -19.66 -14.08 14.03
C VAL A 649 -20.53 -12.88 14.39
N GLY A 650 -21.86 -12.98 14.25
CA GLY A 650 -22.81 -11.92 14.61
C GLY A 650 -22.74 -11.55 16.09
N VAL A 651 -22.75 -12.54 16.98
CA VAL A 651 -22.58 -12.37 18.44
C VAL A 651 -21.21 -11.76 18.75
N GLY A 652 -20.15 -12.27 18.12
CA GLY A 652 -18.79 -11.74 18.33
C GLY A 652 -18.64 -10.27 17.91
N ILE A 653 -19.16 -9.90 16.73
CA ILE A 653 -19.18 -8.52 16.25
C ILE A 653 -20.05 -7.65 17.16
N PHE A 654 -21.19 -8.14 17.63
CA PHE A 654 -22.05 -7.41 18.54
C PHE A 654 -21.34 -7.10 19.86
N ILE A 655 -20.75 -8.11 20.51
CA ILE A 655 -20.03 -7.95 21.79
C ILE A 655 -18.86 -6.99 21.62
N TYR A 656 -17.95 -7.29 20.69
CA TYR A 656 -16.74 -6.50 20.52
C TYR A 656 -17.04 -5.09 19.97
N GLY A 657 -18.00 -4.98 19.05
CA GLY A 657 -18.43 -3.72 18.44
C GLY A 657 -19.16 -2.80 19.42
N ALA A 658 -20.13 -3.30 20.17
CA ALA A 658 -20.87 -2.51 21.16
C ALA A 658 -19.95 -1.94 22.24
N VAL A 659 -19.02 -2.77 22.72
CA VAL A 659 -17.99 -2.38 23.69
C VAL A 659 -17.02 -1.36 23.11
N THR A 660 -16.57 -1.56 21.87
CA THR A 660 -15.67 -0.62 21.20
C THR A 660 -16.34 0.76 21.10
N LEU A 661 -17.62 0.80 20.74
CA LEU A 661 -18.39 2.04 20.62
C LEU A 661 -18.66 2.71 21.98
N LYS A 662 -18.86 1.92 23.04
CA LYS A 662 -19.12 2.44 24.40
C LYS A 662 -17.84 2.91 25.11
N SER A 663 -16.72 2.22 24.89
CA SER A 663 -15.44 2.52 25.53
C SER A 663 -14.73 3.72 24.90
N HIS A 664 -13.79 4.34 25.64
CA HIS A 664 -12.86 5.34 25.09
C HIS A 664 -11.96 4.78 23.98
N LEU A 665 -11.96 3.46 23.76
CA LEU A 665 -11.12 2.77 22.80
C LEU A 665 -11.58 3.04 21.36
N GLY A 666 -12.89 2.99 21.09
CA GLY A 666 -13.42 3.36 19.78
C GLY A 666 -13.26 4.84 19.46
N GLN A 667 -13.33 5.71 20.47
CA GLN A 667 -13.09 7.16 20.31
C GLN A 667 -11.62 7.46 19.99
N ASN A 668 -10.68 6.77 20.64
CA ASN A 668 -9.25 6.93 20.40
C ASN A 668 -8.80 6.38 19.04
N ILE A 669 -9.50 5.38 18.50
CA ILE A 669 -9.16 4.74 17.22
C ILE A 669 -9.89 5.39 16.04
N PHE A 670 -11.19 5.67 16.15
CA PHE A 670 -12.03 6.15 15.04
C PHE A 670 -12.45 7.62 15.16
N GLY A 671 -12.04 8.32 16.24
CA GLY A 671 -12.34 9.74 16.44
C GLY A 671 -13.84 10.06 16.54
N MET A 672 -14.26 11.22 16.04
CA MET A 672 -15.65 11.70 16.09
C MET A 672 -16.66 10.79 15.35
N ARG A 673 -16.21 9.98 14.38
CA ARG A 673 -17.12 9.05 13.66
C ARG A 673 -17.63 7.93 14.57
N ALA A 674 -16.83 7.47 15.54
CA ALA A 674 -17.26 6.51 16.54
C ALA A 674 -18.35 7.09 17.45
N GLN A 675 -18.25 8.38 17.80
CA GLN A 675 -19.23 9.07 18.64
C GLN A 675 -20.59 9.23 17.96
N MET A 676 -20.60 9.57 16.66
CA MET A 676 -21.85 9.65 15.89
C MET A 676 -22.55 8.30 15.78
N ILE A 677 -21.82 7.20 15.56
CA ILE A 677 -22.39 5.85 15.49
C ILE A 677 -22.89 5.39 16.87
N ALA A 678 -22.13 5.64 17.94
CA ALA A 678 -22.53 5.30 19.30
C ALA A 678 -23.80 6.03 19.74
N HIS A 679 -23.95 7.31 19.38
CA HIS A 679 -25.14 8.10 19.68
C HIS A 679 -26.36 7.64 18.86
N LYS A 680 -26.17 7.29 17.58
CA LYS A 680 -27.23 6.78 16.70
C LYS A 680 -27.75 5.39 17.11
N LEU A 681 -26.93 4.62 17.83
CA LEU A 681 -27.28 3.30 18.37
C LEU A 681 -27.77 3.35 19.84
N HIS A 682 -27.96 4.53 20.43
CA HIS A 682 -28.33 4.73 21.84
C HIS A 682 -27.44 3.95 22.84
N LEU A 683 -26.15 3.79 22.50
CA LEU A 683 -25.18 3.12 23.38
C LEU A 683 -24.51 4.09 24.37
N LYS A 684 -24.85 5.39 24.29
CA LYS A 684 -24.45 6.47 25.20
C LYS A 684 -25.58 7.44 25.45
#